data_AF-A0A097AR32-F1
#
_entry.id   AF-A0A097AR32-F1
#
_cell.length_a   1.000
_cell.length_b   1.000
_cell.length_c   1.000
_cell.angle_alpha   90.00
_cell.angle_beta   90.00
_cell.angle_gamma   90.00
#
_symmetry.space_group_name_H-M   'P 1'
#
loop_
_entity.id
_entity.type
_entity.pdbx_description
1 polymer ?
#
loop_
_entity_poly.entity_id
_entity_poly.type
_entity_poly.pdbx_seq_one_letter_code
_entity_poly.pdbx_strand_id
1 'polypeptide(L)'
;MFNKDAMKKIKSSVVEKLRNMNFDITENLIKEIDELLVEAESLIDYKVQQEIYDNFKIDQKENRIILNEKDYLLGKYIVKSLQKAEYIVLAIITLGERVDKRISDYFSCGDYTKGLILDTIAGVVLENLTINFWNGLKENAQKYGKGITEIFYPGSKWDIKNQAVIFKVVNASRIGVSINESFMMTPEKTVSFVCGIGEDLKSCVMGTSCDDCEMENCVYRKSSATKAYNVTVHFNGETKMIAAKEGENLFRLLVKNGIYLSNSCGGNRICGKCKVILGEKSNISSEEAYFLTQKEREENVRLACFVNIDRDLEVTVLYYEEKANILTTEKSSLDVSLNSRIKKYVVEVSPHTLEDQRDYVKKVCDLLGGKIKISLSLVGMLPQTLEQHDYKVSCAVRKNELISVEDKALNDKNFGIALDVGTTTIAAYLYDLNLGKQIDVYSCLNPQRVFGADVISRINYTITEPLGLYKMHSALIDKINEIIERFSQKNSISRNNIYEIVAVGNPTMIHFLLNIPCKHIAVSPYVPTFTSKMEIKAKEIGVNINKEGYVITLPLVSSYVGADIVASILASKIDKYQELCLLVDIGTNGEMVLGNKYNLVASSAAAGPAFEGAGITFGVNGIEGAIDHVDFGKRPFYTTIGDKKAKGICGSGIIDIISEFLKYGIIDSTGRFLPKEEVKNLPIDIAQKITVYKDEPAFLIENGIYVTQKDIRQIQLAKGAIIAGINIMIKEMGIDVNDIKKVFLAGGFGNYIFPPSAITIGLLPKELEGKIIQIGNSAGIGAIMALLSDKELERATQLQKKIKYIELSTHKDFQHEYIKGMYF
;
A
#
# COMPACT_ATOMS: atom_id res chain seq x y z
N MET A 1 -32.10 16.34 -26.95
CA MET A 1 -31.17 15.70 -26.00
C MET A 1 -30.26 16.72 -25.32
N PHE A 2 -29.72 17.69 -26.07
CA PHE A 2 -28.92 18.81 -25.56
C PHE A 2 -29.59 20.18 -25.74
N ASN A 3 -30.90 20.30 -25.45
CA ASN A 3 -31.47 21.65 -25.37
C ASN A 3 -30.91 22.38 -24.13
N LYS A 4 -31.01 23.71 -24.09
CA LYS A 4 -30.41 24.53 -23.01
C LYS A 4 -30.76 24.04 -21.60
N ASP A 5 -32.00 23.60 -21.39
CA ASP A 5 -32.45 23.10 -20.08
C ASP A 5 -31.88 21.72 -19.75
N ALA A 6 -31.75 20.82 -20.73
CA ALA A 6 -31.13 19.51 -20.56
C ALA A 6 -29.62 19.64 -20.29
N MET A 7 -28.92 20.52 -21.03
CA MET A 7 -27.51 20.82 -20.77
C MET A 7 -27.28 21.35 -19.36
N LYS A 8 -28.15 22.23 -18.88
CA LYS A 8 -28.08 22.76 -17.51
C LYS A 8 -28.23 21.64 -16.46
N LYS A 9 -29.16 20.71 -16.66
CA LYS A 9 -29.36 19.54 -15.77
C LYS A 9 -28.18 18.57 -15.82
N ILE A 10 -27.64 18.30 -17.02
CA ILE A 10 -26.45 17.46 -17.20
C ILE A 10 -25.27 18.12 -16.46
N LYS A 11 -25.02 19.40 -16.68
CA LYS A 11 -23.96 20.17 -16.01
C LYS A 11 -24.07 20.08 -14.49
N SER A 12 -25.25 20.32 -13.92
CA SER A 12 -25.47 20.22 -12.47
C SER A 12 -25.13 18.82 -11.95
N SER A 13 -25.53 17.77 -12.66
CA SER A 13 -25.25 16.37 -12.28
C SER A 13 -23.77 16.02 -12.41
N VAL A 14 -23.08 16.55 -13.42
CA VAL A 14 -21.63 16.39 -13.62
C VAL A 14 -20.87 17.05 -12.48
N VAL A 15 -21.22 18.29 -12.12
CA VAL A 15 -20.60 19.01 -11.00
C VAL A 15 -20.79 18.26 -9.68
N GLU A 16 -21.98 17.73 -9.42
CA GLU A 16 -22.25 16.92 -8.23
C GLU A 16 -21.39 15.65 -8.20
N LYS A 17 -21.29 14.93 -9.32
CA LYS A 17 -20.47 13.72 -9.43
C LYS A 17 -18.97 14.02 -9.28
N LEU A 18 -18.47 15.13 -9.83
CA LEU A 18 -17.09 15.58 -9.65
C LEU A 18 -16.81 15.96 -8.19
N ARG A 19 -17.75 16.60 -7.49
CA ARG A 19 -17.65 16.83 -6.02
C ARG A 19 -17.55 15.53 -5.25
N ASN A 20 -18.35 14.52 -5.61
CA ASN A 20 -18.27 13.20 -4.99
C ASN A 20 -16.93 12.49 -5.24
N MET A 21 -16.20 12.88 -6.28
CA MET A 21 -14.83 12.45 -6.57
C MET A 21 -13.76 13.32 -5.86
N ASN A 22 -14.16 14.24 -4.97
CA ASN A 22 -13.31 15.21 -4.27
C ASN A 22 -12.60 16.24 -5.19
N PHE A 23 -13.18 16.58 -6.34
CA PHE A 23 -12.69 17.70 -7.13
C PHE A 23 -13.07 19.04 -6.49
N ASP A 24 -12.11 19.95 -6.42
CA ASP A 24 -12.38 21.34 -6.07
C ASP A 24 -13.06 22.05 -7.25
N ILE A 25 -14.31 22.49 -7.04
CA ILE A 25 -15.14 23.08 -8.10
C ILE A 25 -14.81 24.56 -8.21
N THR A 26 -13.74 24.85 -8.92
CA THR A 26 -13.32 26.22 -9.26
C THR A 26 -14.08 26.77 -10.48
N GLU A 27 -14.07 28.09 -10.67
CA GLU A 27 -14.65 28.72 -11.86
C GLU A 27 -14.01 28.22 -13.17
N ASN A 28 -12.70 27.95 -13.15
CA ASN A 28 -11.98 27.39 -14.29
C ASN A 28 -12.50 25.99 -14.66
N LEU A 29 -12.73 25.13 -13.65
CA LEU A 29 -13.27 23.79 -13.88
C LEU A 29 -14.69 23.85 -14.45
N ILE A 30 -15.52 24.78 -13.96
CA ILE A 30 -16.88 24.99 -14.48
C ILE A 30 -16.85 25.37 -15.96
N LYS A 31 -15.91 26.23 -16.36
CA LYS A 31 -15.72 26.63 -17.76
C LYS A 31 -15.27 25.45 -18.61
N GLU A 32 -14.34 24.64 -18.10
CA GLU A 32 -13.87 23.44 -18.79
C GLU A 32 -14.98 22.39 -18.98
N ILE A 33 -15.88 22.24 -17.99
CA ILE A 33 -17.09 21.42 -18.12
C ILE A 33 -17.99 21.94 -19.25
N ASP A 34 -18.18 23.26 -19.36
CA ASP A 34 -19.00 23.83 -20.44
C ASP A 34 -18.40 23.53 -21.83
N GLU A 35 -17.08 23.66 -21.99
CA GLU A 35 -16.38 23.35 -23.23
C GLU A 35 -16.51 21.86 -23.60
N LEU A 36 -16.31 20.96 -22.63
CA LEU A 36 -16.42 19.52 -22.84
C LEU A 36 -17.85 19.03 -23.04
N LEU A 37 -18.86 19.75 -22.54
CA LEU A 37 -20.27 19.44 -22.82
C LEU A 37 -20.61 19.67 -24.30
N VAL A 38 -20.09 20.75 -24.89
CA VAL A 38 -20.24 21.02 -26.33
C VAL A 38 -19.48 19.99 -27.15
N GLU A 39 -18.28 19.60 -26.71
CA GLU A 39 -17.51 18.54 -27.37
C GLU A 39 -18.28 17.20 -27.33
N ALA A 40 -18.80 16.80 -26.17
CA ALA A 40 -19.59 15.59 -26.01
C ALA A 40 -20.82 15.54 -26.92
N GLU A 41 -21.55 16.67 -27.06
CA GLU A 41 -22.70 16.77 -27.97
C GLU A 41 -22.32 16.42 -29.43
N SER A 42 -21.13 16.82 -29.88
CA SER A 42 -20.65 16.56 -31.25
C SER A 42 -20.17 15.11 -31.49
N LEU A 43 -19.85 14.39 -30.40
CA LEU A 43 -19.25 13.05 -30.44
C LEU A 43 -20.30 11.96 -30.26
N ILE A 44 -21.35 12.21 -29.48
CA ILE A 44 -22.33 11.20 -29.11
C ILE A 44 -23.26 10.87 -30.29
N ASP A 45 -23.21 9.60 -30.71
CA ASP A 45 -24.11 9.00 -31.70
C ASP A 45 -24.86 7.85 -31.02
N TYR A 46 -25.85 8.20 -30.19
CA TYR A 46 -26.49 7.22 -29.34
C TYR A 46 -27.41 6.29 -30.14
N LYS A 47 -27.42 5.01 -29.77
CA LYS A 47 -28.25 3.98 -30.38
C LYS A 47 -28.93 3.15 -29.32
N VAL A 48 -30.15 2.72 -29.62
CA VAL A 48 -30.97 1.87 -28.75
C VAL A 48 -31.43 0.66 -29.54
N GLN A 49 -31.25 -0.52 -28.97
CA GLN A 49 -31.82 -1.76 -29.48
C GLN A 49 -32.59 -2.42 -28.35
N GLN A 50 -33.80 -2.89 -28.62
CA GLN A 50 -34.65 -3.55 -27.64
C GLN A 50 -35.35 -4.76 -28.24
N GLU A 51 -35.74 -5.70 -27.39
CA GLU A 51 -36.63 -6.83 -27.70
C GLU A 51 -37.68 -6.97 -26.60
N ILE A 52 -38.91 -7.33 -26.99
CA ILE A 52 -40.04 -7.47 -26.08
C ILE A 52 -40.58 -8.90 -26.16
N TYR A 53 -40.71 -9.54 -25.00
CA TYR A 53 -41.25 -10.89 -24.86
C TYR A 53 -42.57 -10.86 -24.13
N ASP A 54 -43.60 -11.48 -24.71
CA ASP A 54 -44.95 -11.62 -24.15
C ASP A 54 -45.29 -13.07 -23.75
N ASN A 55 -44.44 -14.04 -24.08
CA ASN A 55 -44.67 -15.47 -23.89
C ASN A 55 -43.48 -16.17 -23.18
N PHE A 56 -42.97 -15.57 -22.11
CA PHE A 56 -41.90 -16.17 -21.29
C PHE A 56 -42.47 -17.07 -20.19
N LYS A 57 -41.64 -17.99 -19.67
CA LYS A 57 -42.02 -18.87 -18.55
C LYS A 57 -41.09 -18.68 -17.36
N ILE A 58 -41.64 -18.59 -16.16
CA ILE A 58 -40.85 -18.51 -14.92
C ILE A 58 -40.77 -19.88 -14.27
N ASP A 59 -39.56 -20.36 -14.07
CA ASP A 59 -39.25 -21.59 -13.32
C ASP A 59 -38.62 -21.20 -11.98
N GLN A 60 -39.46 -21.16 -10.94
CA GLN A 60 -39.05 -20.75 -9.60
C GLN A 60 -38.11 -21.76 -8.91
N LYS A 61 -38.20 -23.05 -9.30
CA LYS A 61 -37.39 -24.11 -8.70
C LYS A 61 -35.93 -23.97 -9.13
N GLU A 62 -35.72 -23.74 -10.42
CA GLU A 62 -34.39 -23.55 -11.01
C GLU A 62 -33.95 -22.07 -11.02
N ASN A 63 -34.74 -21.17 -10.44
CA ASN A 63 -34.50 -19.73 -10.41
C ASN A 63 -34.17 -19.13 -11.79
N ARG A 64 -34.98 -19.45 -12.82
CA ARG A 64 -34.78 -18.98 -14.19
C ARG A 64 -36.04 -18.44 -14.87
N ILE A 65 -35.87 -17.51 -15.79
CA ILE A 65 -36.90 -17.00 -16.70
C ILE A 65 -36.54 -17.46 -18.11
N ILE A 66 -37.39 -18.27 -18.73
CA ILE A 66 -37.21 -18.86 -20.05
C ILE A 66 -37.82 -17.89 -21.08
N LEU A 67 -36.98 -17.26 -21.90
CA LEU A 67 -37.39 -16.32 -22.96
C LEU A 67 -37.81 -17.06 -24.23
N ASN A 68 -37.09 -18.14 -24.56
CA ASN A 68 -37.41 -19.08 -25.64
C ASN A 68 -36.82 -20.47 -25.32
N GLU A 69 -36.91 -21.45 -26.23
CA GLU A 69 -36.43 -22.82 -26.00
C GLU A 69 -34.94 -22.93 -25.59
N LYS A 70 -34.11 -21.93 -25.92
CA LYS A 70 -32.65 -21.97 -25.72
C LYS A 70 -32.11 -20.87 -24.82
N ASP A 71 -32.82 -19.75 -24.68
CA ASP A 71 -32.37 -18.56 -23.97
C ASP A 71 -33.16 -18.35 -22.68
N TYR A 72 -32.43 -18.22 -21.58
CA TYR A 72 -33.01 -18.02 -20.25
C TYR A 72 -32.16 -17.07 -19.39
N LEU A 73 -32.82 -16.30 -18.55
CA LEU A 73 -32.22 -15.43 -17.55
C LEU A 73 -32.16 -16.18 -16.21
N LEU A 74 -30.99 -16.24 -15.58
CA LEU A 74 -30.74 -16.94 -14.32
C LEU A 74 -30.66 -15.97 -13.15
N GLY A 75 -31.38 -16.24 -12.06
CA GLY A 75 -31.20 -15.56 -10.79
C GLY A 75 -32.48 -15.49 -9.95
N LYS A 76 -32.36 -15.83 -8.66
CA LYS A 76 -33.49 -15.74 -7.71
C LYS A 76 -34.03 -14.31 -7.61
N TYR A 77 -33.15 -13.31 -7.67
CA TYR A 77 -33.49 -11.89 -7.66
C TYR A 77 -34.40 -11.53 -8.84
N ILE A 78 -33.97 -11.80 -10.08
CA ILE A 78 -34.71 -11.41 -11.28
C ILE A 78 -36.04 -12.16 -11.41
N VAL A 79 -36.07 -13.46 -11.05
CA VAL A 79 -37.30 -14.27 -11.03
C VAL A 79 -38.34 -13.68 -10.07
N LYS A 80 -37.91 -13.29 -8.87
CA LYS A 80 -38.81 -12.67 -7.88
C LYS A 80 -39.31 -11.31 -8.38
N SER A 81 -38.43 -10.51 -8.97
CA SER A 81 -38.75 -9.15 -9.41
C SER A 81 -39.66 -9.07 -10.63
N LEU A 82 -39.60 -10.07 -11.52
CA LEU A 82 -40.41 -10.12 -12.74
C LEU A 82 -41.61 -11.08 -12.66
N GLN A 83 -41.92 -11.62 -11.47
CA GLN A 83 -42.96 -12.64 -11.29
C GLN A 83 -44.35 -12.20 -11.76
N LYS A 84 -44.65 -10.90 -11.67
CA LYS A 84 -45.94 -10.30 -12.04
C LYS A 84 -45.90 -9.59 -13.40
N ALA A 85 -44.82 -9.75 -14.15
CA ALA A 85 -44.74 -9.19 -15.49
C ALA A 85 -45.56 -10.04 -16.47
N GLU A 86 -46.21 -9.40 -17.42
CA GLU A 86 -46.81 -10.01 -18.61
C GLU A 86 -45.89 -9.85 -19.82
N TYR A 87 -45.13 -8.75 -19.85
CA TYR A 87 -44.13 -8.48 -20.87
C TYR A 87 -42.76 -8.24 -20.23
N ILE A 88 -41.70 -8.75 -20.85
CA ILE A 88 -40.32 -8.43 -20.49
C ILE A 88 -39.67 -7.67 -21.63
N VAL A 89 -39.12 -6.50 -21.33
CA VAL A 89 -38.33 -5.69 -22.25
C VAL A 89 -36.86 -5.88 -21.93
N LEU A 90 -36.07 -6.30 -22.90
CA LEU A 90 -34.62 -6.35 -22.85
C LEU A 90 -34.06 -5.26 -23.76
N ALA A 91 -33.14 -4.44 -23.28
CA ALA A 91 -32.61 -3.33 -24.08
C ALA A 91 -31.12 -3.08 -23.86
N ILE A 92 -30.49 -2.53 -24.89
CA ILE A 92 -29.12 -2.05 -24.90
C ILE A 92 -29.11 -0.62 -25.45
N ILE A 93 -28.47 0.29 -24.71
CA ILE A 93 -28.28 1.69 -25.10
C ILE A 93 -26.78 1.99 -25.10
N THR A 94 -26.26 2.58 -26.17
CA THR A 94 -24.86 3.01 -26.29
C THR A 94 -24.77 4.47 -26.70
N LEU A 95 -23.69 5.16 -26.31
CA LEU A 95 -23.35 6.50 -26.82
C LEU A 95 -22.50 6.48 -28.11
N GLY A 96 -22.04 5.29 -28.53
CA GLY A 96 -21.18 5.11 -29.69
C GLY A 96 -19.69 5.25 -29.38
N GLU A 97 -18.84 4.79 -30.31
CA GLU A 97 -17.38 4.66 -30.11
C GLU A 97 -16.63 6.00 -30.09
N ARG A 98 -17.19 7.05 -30.71
CA ARG A 98 -16.49 8.34 -30.89
C ARG A 98 -16.17 9.03 -29.56
N VAL A 99 -17.08 8.96 -28.58
CA VAL A 99 -16.85 9.56 -27.26
C VAL A 99 -15.81 8.77 -26.48
N ASP A 100 -15.84 7.44 -26.53
CA ASP A 100 -14.88 6.56 -25.85
C ASP A 100 -13.47 6.73 -26.41
N LYS A 101 -13.36 6.80 -27.74
CA LYS A 101 -12.08 7.08 -28.40
C LYS A 101 -11.52 8.42 -27.96
N ARG A 102 -12.36 9.46 -27.88
CA ARG A 102 -11.92 10.79 -27.45
C ARG A 102 -11.48 10.81 -25.98
N ILE A 103 -12.20 10.12 -25.11
CA ILE A 103 -11.82 9.92 -23.71
C ILE A 103 -10.44 9.25 -23.65
N SER A 104 -10.25 8.16 -24.39
CA SER A 104 -8.97 7.45 -24.50
C SER A 104 -7.83 8.33 -25.03
N ASP A 105 -8.12 9.20 -26.01
CA ASP A 105 -7.14 10.15 -26.57
C ASP A 105 -6.66 11.15 -25.50
N TYR A 106 -7.57 11.67 -24.66
CA TYR A 106 -7.19 12.56 -23.55
C TYR A 106 -6.32 11.86 -22.51
N PHE A 107 -6.67 10.63 -22.12
CA PHE A 107 -5.84 9.82 -21.22
C PHE A 107 -4.46 9.52 -21.83
N SER A 108 -4.40 9.22 -23.12
CA SER A 108 -3.13 8.89 -23.82
C SER A 108 -2.23 10.12 -23.99
N CYS A 109 -2.80 11.31 -24.17
CA CYS A 109 -2.08 12.57 -24.28
C CYS A 109 -1.69 13.20 -22.94
N GLY A 110 -2.07 12.59 -21.80
CA GLY A 110 -1.77 13.10 -20.45
C GLY A 110 -2.71 14.21 -19.94
N ASP A 111 -3.79 14.52 -20.66
CA ASP A 111 -4.82 15.48 -20.24
C ASP A 111 -5.93 14.76 -19.44
N TYR A 112 -5.53 14.22 -18.28
CA TYR A 112 -6.37 13.36 -17.45
C TYR A 112 -7.62 14.05 -16.93
N THR A 113 -7.53 15.36 -16.66
CA THR A 113 -8.65 16.17 -16.17
C THR A 113 -9.77 16.19 -17.22
N LYS A 114 -9.44 16.50 -18.48
CA LYS A 114 -10.45 16.47 -19.55
C LYS A 114 -10.97 15.08 -19.84
N GLY A 115 -10.08 14.08 -19.83
CA GLY A 115 -10.48 12.68 -19.95
C GLY A 115 -11.55 12.29 -18.92
N LEU A 116 -11.32 12.63 -17.65
CA LEU A 116 -12.26 12.34 -16.56
C LEU A 116 -13.56 13.15 -16.65
N ILE A 117 -13.49 14.45 -16.97
CA ILE A 117 -14.70 15.28 -17.11
C ILE A 117 -15.55 14.77 -18.27
N LEU A 118 -14.95 14.48 -19.42
CA LEU A 118 -15.67 13.95 -20.59
C LEU A 118 -16.26 12.56 -20.30
N ASP A 119 -15.54 11.72 -19.57
CA ASP A 119 -16.03 10.41 -19.10
C ASP A 119 -17.25 10.55 -18.18
N THR A 120 -17.19 11.52 -17.26
CA THR A 120 -18.29 11.84 -16.33
C THR A 120 -19.51 12.38 -17.08
N ILE A 121 -19.29 13.27 -18.06
CA ILE A 121 -20.34 13.79 -18.94
C ILE A 121 -21.01 12.63 -19.69
N ALA A 122 -20.22 11.76 -20.33
CA ALA A 122 -20.73 10.60 -21.05
C ALA A 122 -21.57 9.69 -20.13
N GLY A 123 -21.08 9.40 -18.91
CA GLY A 123 -21.84 8.61 -17.93
C GLY A 123 -23.18 9.24 -17.54
N VAL A 124 -23.23 10.55 -17.30
CA VAL A 124 -24.47 11.28 -16.99
C VAL A 124 -25.43 11.28 -18.17
N VAL A 125 -24.93 11.45 -19.38
CA VAL A 125 -25.75 11.45 -20.60
C VAL A 125 -26.36 10.08 -20.83
N LEU A 126 -25.59 9.00 -20.67
CA LEU A 126 -26.08 7.63 -20.80
C LEU A 126 -27.16 7.31 -19.75
N GLU A 127 -26.97 7.74 -18.50
CA GLU A 127 -27.97 7.60 -17.44
C GLU A 127 -29.28 8.31 -17.81
N ASN A 128 -29.19 9.57 -18.25
CA ASN A 128 -30.36 10.36 -18.66
C ASN A 128 -31.10 9.74 -19.86
N LEU A 129 -30.37 9.21 -20.85
CA LEU A 129 -30.97 8.49 -21.97
C LEU A 129 -31.74 7.26 -21.51
N THR A 130 -31.15 6.50 -20.59
CA THR A 130 -31.77 5.31 -20.02
C THR A 130 -33.05 5.67 -19.26
N ILE A 131 -33.02 6.77 -18.50
CA ILE A 131 -34.20 7.30 -17.81
C ILE A 131 -35.30 7.71 -18.77
N ASN A 132 -34.95 8.44 -19.83
CA ASN A 132 -35.93 8.89 -20.82
C ASN A 132 -36.55 7.71 -21.58
N PHE A 133 -35.74 6.72 -21.95
CA PHE A 133 -36.22 5.50 -22.60
C PHE A 133 -37.23 4.76 -21.72
N TRP A 134 -36.91 4.54 -20.44
CA TRP A 134 -37.81 3.87 -19.51
C TRP A 134 -39.08 4.68 -19.22
N ASN A 135 -38.99 6.01 -19.11
CA ASN A 135 -40.17 6.87 -18.98
C ASN A 135 -41.09 6.75 -20.21
N GLY A 136 -40.52 6.64 -21.41
CA GLY A 136 -41.30 6.36 -22.63
C GLY A 136 -42.02 5.01 -22.57
N LEU A 137 -41.37 3.95 -22.06
CA LEU A 137 -42.01 2.65 -21.82
C LEU A 137 -43.13 2.76 -20.79
N LYS A 138 -42.90 3.50 -19.69
CA LYS A 138 -43.89 3.73 -18.63
C LYS A 138 -45.12 4.46 -19.15
N GLU A 139 -44.94 5.57 -19.87
CA GLU A 139 -46.05 6.34 -20.44
C GLU A 139 -46.87 5.49 -21.40
N ASN A 140 -46.21 4.64 -22.21
CA ASN A 140 -46.91 3.70 -23.08
C ASN A 140 -47.64 2.61 -22.31
N ALA A 141 -47.03 1.99 -21.30
CA ALA A 141 -47.68 0.98 -20.46
C ALA A 141 -48.93 1.53 -19.75
N GLN A 142 -48.85 2.77 -19.25
CA GLN A 142 -49.96 3.45 -18.58
C GLN A 142 -51.17 3.70 -19.49
N LYS A 143 -50.95 3.97 -20.79
CA LYS A 143 -52.05 4.08 -21.78
C LYS A 143 -52.87 2.80 -21.89
N TYR A 144 -52.27 1.65 -21.59
CA TYR A 144 -52.92 0.34 -21.60
C TYR A 144 -53.31 -0.15 -20.20
N GLY A 145 -53.30 0.72 -19.18
CA GLY A 145 -53.68 0.37 -17.82
C GLY A 145 -52.68 -0.53 -17.08
N LYS A 146 -51.45 -0.67 -17.58
CA LYS A 146 -50.40 -1.52 -17.01
C LYS A 146 -49.36 -0.70 -16.25
N GLY A 147 -48.72 -1.30 -15.25
CA GLY A 147 -47.54 -0.76 -14.59
C GLY A 147 -46.23 -1.33 -15.14
N ILE A 148 -45.12 -0.73 -14.74
CA ILE A 148 -43.76 -1.12 -15.14
C ILE A 148 -42.87 -1.24 -13.89
N THR A 149 -41.95 -2.22 -13.90
CA THR A 149 -40.93 -2.38 -12.86
C THR A 149 -39.81 -1.35 -12.99
N GLU A 150 -38.92 -1.30 -11.99
CA GLU A 150 -37.61 -0.67 -12.16
C GLU A 150 -36.77 -1.40 -13.23
N ILE A 151 -35.61 -0.82 -13.53
CA ILE A 151 -34.63 -1.41 -14.45
C ILE A 151 -33.70 -2.35 -13.67
N PHE A 152 -33.52 -3.57 -14.18
CA PHE A 152 -32.60 -4.55 -13.63
C PHE A 152 -31.36 -4.68 -14.52
N TYR A 153 -30.19 -4.44 -13.94
CA TYR A 153 -28.89 -4.50 -14.62
C TYR A 153 -28.13 -5.77 -14.23
N PRO A 154 -27.63 -6.57 -15.20
CA PRO A 154 -26.60 -7.56 -14.92
C PRO A 154 -25.37 -6.90 -14.26
N GLY A 155 -24.74 -7.56 -13.29
CA GLY A 155 -23.63 -7.02 -12.50
C GLY A 155 -24.04 -6.20 -11.28
N SER A 156 -25.34 -5.96 -11.07
CA SER A 156 -25.87 -5.40 -9.82
C SER A 156 -26.15 -6.51 -8.79
N LYS A 157 -27.37 -6.61 -8.25
CA LYS A 157 -27.84 -7.75 -7.43
C LYS A 157 -28.11 -9.02 -8.27
N TRP A 158 -27.62 -9.04 -9.51
CA TRP A 158 -27.91 -10.05 -10.53
C TRP A 158 -26.62 -10.42 -11.28
N ASP A 159 -26.37 -11.71 -11.49
CA ASP A 159 -25.13 -12.22 -12.09
C ASP A 159 -24.87 -11.60 -13.47
N ILE A 160 -23.66 -11.05 -13.66
CA ILE A 160 -23.18 -10.42 -14.89
C ILE A 160 -23.26 -11.33 -16.12
N LYS A 161 -23.21 -12.67 -15.94
CA LYS A 161 -23.32 -13.64 -17.04
C LYS A 161 -24.60 -13.48 -17.86
N ASN A 162 -25.67 -12.99 -17.24
CA ASN A 162 -26.93 -12.74 -17.93
C ASN A 162 -26.82 -11.68 -19.03
N GLN A 163 -25.80 -10.83 -18.96
CA GLN A 163 -25.52 -9.84 -19.99
C GLN A 163 -25.29 -10.47 -21.37
N ALA A 164 -24.61 -11.63 -21.43
CA ALA A 164 -24.40 -12.34 -22.68
C ALA A 164 -25.73 -12.80 -23.32
N VAL A 165 -26.72 -13.17 -22.50
CA VAL A 165 -28.06 -13.55 -22.96
C VAL A 165 -28.77 -12.32 -23.53
N ILE A 166 -28.71 -11.18 -22.86
CA ILE A 166 -29.28 -9.91 -23.36
C ILE A 166 -28.66 -9.56 -24.72
N PHE A 167 -27.33 -9.59 -24.83
CA PHE A 167 -26.61 -9.26 -26.05
C PHE A 167 -26.99 -10.14 -27.24
N LYS A 168 -27.13 -11.45 -26.98
CA LYS A 168 -27.54 -12.42 -27.99
C LYS A 168 -28.98 -12.17 -28.44
N VAL A 169 -29.91 -12.06 -27.49
CA VAL A 169 -31.34 -11.94 -27.76
C VAL A 169 -31.68 -10.61 -28.43
N VAL A 170 -31.12 -9.51 -27.92
CA VAL A 170 -31.35 -8.14 -28.43
C VAL A 170 -30.59 -7.90 -29.75
N ASN A 171 -29.68 -8.80 -30.13
CA ASN A 171 -28.81 -8.68 -31.31
C ASN A 171 -27.99 -7.38 -31.29
N ALA A 172 -27.20 -7.19 -30.24
CA ALA A 172 -26.41 -6.00 -29.96
C ALA A 172 -25.51 -5.56 -31.14
N SER A 173 -25.08 -6.51 -31.98
CA SER A 173 -24.23 -6.26 -33.14
C SER A 173 -24.83 -5.26 -34.13
N ARG A 174 -26.17 -5.16 -34.22
CA ARG A 174 -26.88 -4.20 -35.09
C ARG A 174 -26.62 -2.74 -34.77
N ILE A 175 -26.32 -2.45 -33.50
CA ILE A 175 -26.00 -1.09 -33.04
C ILE A 175 -24.50 -0.89 -32.83
N GLY A 176 -23.67 -1.83 -33.30
CA GLY A 176 -22.21 -1.75 -33.21
C GLY A 176 -21.66 -2.04 -31.81
N VAL A 177 -22.42 -2.75 -30.98
CA VAL A 177 -22.00 -3.08 -29.61
C VAL A 177 -21.63 -4.57 -29.53
N SER A 178 -20.50 -4.85 -28.89
CA SER A 178 -20.00 -6.19 -28.61
C SER A 178 -19.73 -6.39 -27.12
N ILE A 179 -19.61 -7.65 -26.70
CA ILE A 179 -19.27 -8.05 -25.35
C ILE A 179 -18.15 -9.10 -25.41
N ASN A 180 -17.16 -9.00 -24.52
CA ASN A 180 -16.05 -9.96 -24.46
C ASN A 180 -16.32 -11.10 -23.47
N GLU A 181 -15.37 -12.04 -23.35
CA GLU A 181 -15.47 -13.20 -22.44
C GLU A 181 -15.55 -12.82 -20.95
N SER A 182 -15.10 -11.62 -20.58
CA SER A 182 -15.23 -11.05 -19.23
C SER A 182 -16.50 -10.21 -19.04
N PHE A 183 -17.43 -10.26 -20.00
CA PHE A 183 -18.69 -9.51 -20.00
C PHE A 183 -18.55 -7.97 -20.07
N MET A 184 -17.39 -7.47 -20.49
CA MET A 184 -17.18 -6.03 -20.73
C MET A 184 -17.75 -5.63 -22.09
N MET A 185 -18.40 -4.47 -22.16
CA MET A 185 -19.03 -3.95 -23.37
C MET A 185 -18.07 -3.06 -24.16
N THR A 186 -18.17 -3.11 -25.48
CA THR A 186 -17.47 -2.21 -26.39
C THR A 186 -18.47 -1.70 -27.44
N PRO A 187 -18.73 -0.39 -27.53
CA PRO A 187 -18.15 0.71 -26.75
C PRO A 187 -18.43 0.65 -25.23
N GLU A 188 -17.56 1.23 -24.41
CA GLU A 188 -17.63 1.22 -22.94
C GLU A 188 -18.82 2.02 -22.40
N LYS A 189 -19.20 3.13 -23.05
CA LYS A 189 -20.39 3.91 -22.66
C LYS A 189 -21.67 3.28 -23.21
N THR A 190 -21.92 2.07 -22.73
CA THR A 190 -23.06 1.23 -23.06
C THR A 190 -23.70 0.69 -21.78
N VAL A 191 -25.02 0.53 -21.79
CA VAL A 191 -25.76 -0.13 -20.72
C VAL A 191 -26.71 -1.17 -21.31
N SER A 192 -26.83 -2.31 -20.63
CA SER A 192 -27.78 -3.38 -20.94
C SER A 192 -28.67 -3.66 -19.75
N PHE A 193 -29.96 -3.89 -19.98
CA PHE A 193 -30.89 -4.08 -18.87
C PHE A 193 -32.19 -4.80 -19.25
N VAL A 194 -32.96 -5.15 -18.22
CA VAL A 194 -34.28 -5.77 -18.32
C VAL A 194 -35.31 -5.01 -17.47
N CYS A 195 -36.54 -4.84 -17.95
CA CYS A 195 -37.69 -4.43 -17.13
C CYS A 195 -38.96 -5.22 -17.49
N GLY A 196 -39.93 -5.25 -16.58
CA GLY A 196 -41.21 -5.95 -16.75
C GLY A 196 -42.40 -5.01 -16.79
N ILE A 197 -43.43 -5.36 -17.57
CA ILE A 197 -44.70 -4.62 -17.69
C ILE A 197 -45.86 -5.59 -17.42
N GLY A 198 -46.90 -5.17 -16.68
CA GLY A 198 -48.05 -6.02 -16.32
C GLY A 198 -49.14 -5.26 -15.55
N GLU A 199 -50.34 -5.80 -15.48
CA GLU A 199 -51.51 -5.17 -14.82
C GLU A 199 -51.35 -5.06 -13.31
N ASP A 200 -50.80 -6.09 -12.67
CA ASP A 200 -50.60 -6.18 -11.22
C ASP A 200 -49.32 -5.48 -10.71
N LEU A 201 -48.65 -4.73 -11.58
CA LEU A 201 -47.47 -3.94 -11.23
C LEU A 201 -47.88 -2.51 -10.86
N LYS A 202 -47.45 -2.04 -9.70
CA LYS A 202 -47.53 -0.61 -9.38
C LYS A 202 -46.45 0.12 -10.15
N SER A 203 -46.83 1.15 -10.91
CA SER A 203 -45.88 2.05 -11.57
C SER A 203 -44.92 2.64 -10.53
N CYS A 204 -43.65 2.22 -10.56
CA CYS A 204 -42.63 2.77 -9.66
C CYS A 204 -42.16 4.15 -10.15
N VAL A 205 -41.44 4.89 -9.30
CA VAL A 205 -40.63 6.04 -9.72
C VAL A 205 -39.26 5.50 -10.09
N MET A 206 -38.70 5.95 -11.21
CA MET A 206 -37.36 5.53 -11.60
C MET A 206 -36.32 6.12 -10.65
N GLY A 207 -35.60 5.24 -9.97
CA GLY A 207 -34.51 5.60 -9.09
C GLY A 207 -34.06 4.38 -8.31
N THR A 208 -32.82 3.94 -8.51
CA THR A 208 -32.17 3.00 -7.61
C THR A 208 -32.10 3.68 -6.24
N SER A 209 -32.78 3.11 -5.25
CA SER A 209 -32.56 3.51 -3.86
C SER A 209 -31.08 3.30 -3.55
N CYS A 210 -30.36 4.38 -3.29
CA CYS A 210 -28.99 4.29 -2.82
C CYS A 210 -28.91 3.72 -1.40
N ASP A 211 -30.04 3.72 -0.67
CA ASP A 211 -30.15 3.20 0.68
C ASP A 211 -29.93 1.68 0.73
N ASP A 212 -30.32 0.96 -0.32
CA ASP A 212 -30.20 -0.50 -0.41
C ASP A 212 -29.03 -0.97 -1.30
N CYS A 213 -28.09 -0.09 -1.60
CA CYS A 213 -26.96 -0.32 -2.51
C CYS A 213 -25.67 -0.66 -1.74
N GLU A 214 -25.13 -1.86 -1.97
CA GLU A 214 -23.91 -2.38 -1.32
C GLU A 214 -22.61 -1.71 -1.85
N MET A 215 -22.67 -0.90 -2.91
CA MET A 215 -21.50 -0.15 -3.41
C MET A 215 -21.26 1.13 -2.60
N GLU A 216 -20.43 1.01 -1.56
CA GLU A 216 -20.14 2.07 -0.57
C GLU A 216 -19.51 3.33 -1.20
N ASN A 217 -18.70 3.20 -2.25
CA ASN A 217 -17.94 4.29 -2.89
C ASN A 217 -18.46 4.70 -4.28
N CYS A 218 -19.74 4.48 -4.58
CA CYS A 218 -20.31 4.82 -5.88
C CYS A 218 -20.35 6.34 -6.11
N VAL A 219 -19.60 6.83 -7.11
CA VAL A 219 -19.58 8.23 -7.54
C VAL A 219 -20.95 8.73 -8.06
N TYR A 220 -21.84 7.79 -8.40
CA TYR A 220 -23.20 8.03 -8.88
C TYR A 220 -24.27 7.91 -7.78
N ARG A 221 -23.88 7.74 -6.51
CA ARG A 221 -24.82 7.61 -5.39
C ARG A 221 -25.66 8.88 -5.25
N LYS A 222 -26.95 8.79 -5.55
CA LYS A 222 -27.94 9.83 -5.29
C LYS A 222 -28.12 9.93 -3.79
N SER A 223 -27.83 11.07 -3.19
CA SER A 223 -28.05 11.27 -1.76
C SER A 223 -29.56 11.24 -1.49
N SER A 224 -30.08 10.08 -1.13
CA SER A 224 -31.10 10.04 -0.08
C SER A 224 -30.49 10.75 1.13
N ALA A 225 -31.28 11.56 1.81
CA ALA A 225 -30.84 12.26 3.01
C ALA A 225 -30.58 11.22 4.12
N THR A 226 -29.42 10.56 4.08
CA THR A 226 -28.87 9.82 5.22
C THR A 226 -28.78 10.80 6.36
N LYS A 227 -29.35 10.47 7.52
CA LYS A 227 -29.16 11.29 8.71
C LYS A 227 -27.66 11.51 8.90
N ALA A 228 -27.30 12.78 9.05
CA ALA A 228 -25.95 13.16 9.39
C ALA A 228 -25.82 13.11 10.91
N TYR A 229 -24.75 12.48 11.37
CA TYR A 229 -24.37 12.43 12.77
C TYR A 229 -23.04 13.13 12.96
N ASN A 230 -22.81 13.67 14.15
CA ASN A 230 -21.54 14.25 14.54
C ASN A 230 -20.74 13.26 15.37
N VAL A 231 -19.53 12.96 14.93
CA VAL A 231 -18.57 12.20 15.72
C VAL A 231 -17.54 13.16 16.29
N THR A 232 -17.60 13.39 17.60
CA THR A 232 -16.61 14.17 18.35
C THR A 232 -15.48 13.25 18.74
N VAL A 233 -14.29 13.48 18.18
CA VAL A 233 -13.12 12.61 18.38
C VAL A 233 -12.08 13.33 19.21
N HIS A 234 -11.69 12.72 20.33
CA HIS A 234 -10.57 13.14 21.17
C HIS A 234 -9.35 12.28 20.83
N PHE A 235 -8.29 12.89 20.34
CA PHE A 235 -7.05 12.21 19.99
C PHE A 235 -5.84 13.15 20.17
N ASN A 236 -4.72 12.64 20.70
CA ASN A 236 -3.48 13.40 20.91
C ASN A 236 -3.62 14.76 21.64
N GLY A 237 -4.63 14.90 22.52
CA GLY A 237 -4.91 16.16 23.24
C GLY A 237 -5.74 17.18 22.44
N GLU A 238 -6.13 16.85 21.22
CA GLU A 238 -7.01 17.64 20.36
C GLU A 238 -8.42 17.03 20.30
N THR A 239 -9.41 17.89 20.02
CA THR A 239 -10.80 17.48 19.77
C THR A 239 -11.21 17.90 18.37
N LYS A 240 -11.64 16.95 17.55
CA LYS A 240 -12.10 17.20 16.18
C LYS A 240 -13.52 16.68 16.01
N MET A 241 -14.39 17.53 15.47
CA MET A 241 -15.76 17.14 15.12
C MET A 241 -15.79 16.72 13.65
N ILE A 242 -16.28 15.52 13.40
CA ILE A 242 -16.34 14.93 12.07
C ILE A 242 -17.80 14.64 11.73
N ALA A 243 -18.26 15.18 10.60
CA ALA A 243 -19.55 14.82 10.05
C ALA A 243 -19.51 13.39 9.49
N ALA A 244 -20.46 12.57 9.91
CA ALA A 244 -20.58 11.17 9.54
C ALA A 244 -21.96 10.86 8.97
N LYS A 245 -22.02 9.87 8.08
CA LYS A 245 -23.29 9.36 7.58
C LYS A 245 -23.79 8.20 8.45
N GLU A 246 -25.10 8.08 8.60
CA GLU A 246 -25.72 6.90 9.17
C GLU A 246 -25.21 5.61 8.48
N GLY A 247 -24.79 4.63 9.29
CA GLY A 247 -24.19 3.37 8.85
C GLY A 247 -22.70 3.43 8.52
N GLU A 248 -22.07 4.60 8.46
CA GLU A 248 -20.65 4.73 8.13
C GLU A 248 -19.79 4.05 9.21
N ASN A 249 -18.74 3.33 8.78
CA ASN A 249 -17.87 2.60 9.70
C ASN A 249 -16.90 3.55 10.41
N LEU A 250 -16.86 3.52 11.75
CA LEU A 250 -16.06 4.44 12.56
C LEU A 250 -14.57 4.36 12.22
N PHE A 251 -13.99 3.16 12.05
CA PHE A 251 -12.59 3.01 11.66
C PHE A 251 -12.28 3.73 10.35
N ARG A 252 -13.14 3.54 9.33
CA ARG A 252 -12.95 4.18 8.02
C ARG A 252 -13.15 5.69 8.08
N LEU A 253 -14.14 6.16 8.85
CA LEU A 253 -14.37 7.60 9.05
C LEU A 253 -13.14 8.27 9.67
N LEU A 254 -12.57 7.66 10.71
CA LEU A 254 -11.38 8.17 11.39
C LEU A 254 -10.18 8.25 10.41
N VAL A 255 -9.89 7.14 9.71
CA VAL A 255 -8.79 7.08 8.73
C VAL A 255 -8.97 8.11 7.61
N LYS A 256 -10.19 8.25 7.07
CA LYS A 256 -10.52 9.24 6.03
C LYS A 256 -10.27 10.68 6.48
N ASN A 257 -10.37 10.95 7.78
CA ASN A 257 -10.18 12.28 8.38
C ASN A 257 -8.78 12.49 8.98
N GLY A 258 -7.82 11.60 8.66
CA GLY A 258 -6.44 11.66 9.12
C GLY A 258 -6.25 11.26 10.58
N ILE A 259 -7.25 10.63 11.22
CA ILE A 259 -7.15 10.12 12.58
C ILE A 259 -6.87 8.62 12.52
N TYR A 260 -5.70 8.24 13.02
CA TYR A 260 -5.18 6.89 12.86
C TYR A 260 -5.27 6.08 14.16
N LEU A 261 -5.52 4.79 14.01
CA LEU A 261 -5.67 3.82 15.10
C LEU A 261 -4.57 2.77 15.00
N SER A 262 -4.27 2.11 16.12
CA SER A 262 -3.42 0.91 16.09
C SER A 262 -4.15 -0.21 15.34
N ASN A 263 -3.69 -0.57 14.14
CA ASN A 263 -4.31 -1.61 13.34
C ASN A 263 -3.28 -2.42 12.54
N SER A 264 -3.64 -3.65 12.21
CA SER A 264 -2.82 -4.57 11.39
C SER A 264 -3.65 -5.32 10.36
N CYS A 265 -4.90 -4.90 10.10
CA CYS A 265 -5.79 -5.56 9.15
C CYS A 265 -6.61 -4.61 8.27
N GLY A 266 -6.29 -3.31 8.26
CA GLY A 266 -7.03 -2.33 7.46
C GLY A 266 -8.51 -2.16 7.83
N GLY A 267 -8.95 -2.64 9.00
CA GLY A 267 -10.36 -2.58 9.41
C GLY A 267 -11.18 -3.85 9.08
N ASN A 268 -10.55 -4.93 8.61
CA ASN A 268 -11.21 -6.18 8.23
C ASN A 268 -11.66 -7.07 9.41
N ARG A 269 -11.78 -6.53 10.63
CA ARG A 269 -12.35 -7.21 11.82
C ARG A 269 -11.62 -8.48 12.30
N ILE A 270 -10.35 -8.69 11.91
CA ILE A 270 -9.60 -9.92 12.25
C ILE A 270 -8.49 -9.73 13.30
N CYS A 271 -8.03 -8.50 13.58
CA CYS A 271 -6.82 -8.28 14.40
C CYS A 271 -7.06 -7.83 15.85
N GLY A 272 -8.25 -7.32 16.19
CA GLY A 272 -8.55 -6.84 17.55
C GLY A 272 -7.78 -5.60 18.04
N LYS A 273 -7.06 -4.87 17.16
CA LYS A 273 -6.14 -3.79 17.60
C LYS A 273 -6.75 -2.38 17.61
N CYS A 274 -7.76 -2.08 16.78
CA CYS A 274 -8.28 -0.72 16.57
C CYS A 274 -9.19 -0.22 17.72
N LYS A 275 -8.66 -0.24 18.94
CA LYS A 275 -9.38 0.06 20.17
C LYS A 275 -9.65 1.56 20.31
N VAL A 276 -10.88 1.90 20.68
CA VAL A 276 -11.36 3.25 21.01
C VAL A 276 -12.24 3.19 22.23
N ILE A 277 -12.34 4.27 23.00
CA ILE A 277 -13.35 4.40 24.06
C ILE A 277 -14.52 5.19 23.47
N LEU A 278 -15.75 4.68 23.63
CA LEU A 278 -16.95 5.45 23.33
C LEU A 278 -17.42 6.20 24.58
N GLY A 279 -17.94 7.42 24.43
CA GLY A 279 -18.52 8.20 25.54
C GLY A 279 -19.79 7.55 26.10
N GLU A 280 -20.54 6.82 25.27
CA GLU A 280 -21.76 6.11 25.66
C GLU A 280 -21.63 4.60 25.50
N LYS A 281 -22.26 3.85 26.42
CA LYS A 281 -22.33 2.38 26.32
C LYS A 281 -23.10 1.94 25.09
N SER A 282 -22.63 0.88 24.47
CA SER A 282 -23.20 0.32 23.24
C SER A 282 -23.05 -1.20 23.24
N ASN A 283 -23.95 -1.89 22.54
CA ASN A 283 -23.93 -3.35 22.48
C ASN A 283 -22.68 -3.86 21.74
N ILE A 284 -21.97 -4.80 22.36
CA ILE A 284 -20.78 -5.46 21.83
C ILE A 284 -21.22 -6.82 21.25
N SER A 285 -20.88 -7.10 19.99
CA SER A 285 -21.20 -8.40 19.40
C SER A 285 -20.33 -9.51 20.02
N SER A 286 -20.76 -10.77 19.91
CA SER A 286 -19.95 -11.93 20.34
C SER A 286 -18.58 -11.98 19.65
N GLU A 287 -18.55 -11.61 18.36
CA GLU A 287 -17.34 -11.53 17.53
C GLU A 287 -16.38 -10.44 18.02
N GLU A 288 -16.88 -9.27 18.42
CA GLU A 288 -16.06 -8.18 18.95
C GLU A 288 -15.60 -8.49 20.38
N ALA A 289 -16.50 -9.03 21.21
CA ALA A 289 -16.22 -9.39 22.59
C ALA A 289 -15.08 -10.41 22.73
N TYR A 290 -14.85 -11.22 21.69
CA TYR A 290 -13.71 -12.15 21.62
C TYR A 290 -12.36 -11.44 21.75
N PHE A 291 -12.22 -10.21 21.25
CA PHE A 291 -10.97 -9.46 21.25
C PHE A 291 -10.78 -8.55 22.48
N LEU A 292 -11.83 -8.36 23.28
CA LEU A 292 -11.84 -7.42 24.40
C LEU A 292 -11.80 -8.17 25.74
N THR A 293 -10.96 -7.71 26.66
CA THR A 293 -10.95 -8.21 28.05
C THR A 293 -12.19 -7.73 28.81
N GLN A 294 -12.48 -8.38 29.94
CA GLN A 294 -13.60 -7.94 30.80
C GLN A 294 -13.43 -6.49 31.26
N LYS A 295 -12.23 -6.11 31.69
CA LYS A 295 -11.89 -4.75 32.11
C LYS A 295 -12.11 -3.73 30.98
N GLU A 296 -11.66 -4.04 29.76
CA GLU A 296 -11.87 -3.17 28.60
C GLU A 296 -13.35 -2.96 28.29
N ARG A 297 -14.18 -4.00 28.44
CA ARG A 297 -15.64 -3.87 28.29
C ARG A 297 -16.25 -3.00 29.38
N GLU A 298 -15.76 -3.09 30.62
CA GLU A 298 -16.20 -2.26 31.74
C GLU A 298 -15.82 -0.78 31.53
N GLU A 299 -14.66 -0.52 30.91
CA GLU A 299 -14.15 0.81 30.53
C GLU A 299 -14.73 1.32 29.19
N ASN A 300 -15.73 0.63 28.63
CA ASN A 300 -16.41 0.98 27.38
C ASN A 300 -15.49 1.07 26.14
N VAL A 301 -14.45 0.23 26.13
CA VAL A 301 -13.56 0.06 24.97
C VAL A 301 -14.29 -0.75 23.91
N ARG A 302 -14.19 -0.29 22.65
CA ARG A 302 -14.74 -0.89 21.44
C ARG A 302 -13.65 -1.02 20.39
N LEU A 303 -13.89 -1.87 19.38
CA LEU A 303 -13.08 -1.89 18.17
C LEU A 303 -13.74 -1.01 17.11
N ALA A 304 -13.05 0.05 16.67
CA ALA A 304 -13.61 1.00 15.71
C ALA A 304 -14.10 0.35 14.40
N CYS A 305 -13.54 -0.79 13.99
CA CYS A 305 -14.00 -1.50 12.79
C CYS A 305 -15.31 -2.28 12.98
N PHE A 306 -15.74 -2.51 14.21
CA PHE A 306 -17.03 -3.11 14.57
C PHE A 306 -18.12 -2.05 14.85
N VAL A 307 -17.76 -0.77 14.93
CA VAL A 307 -18.70 0.32 15.19
C VAL A 307 -19.17 0.92 13.87
N ASN A 308 -20.47 0.86 13.63
CA ASN A 308 -21.15 1.63 12.60
C ASN A 308 -21.86 2.81 13.26
N ILE A 309 -21.88 3.96 12.60
CA ILE A 309 -22.37 5.21 13.16
C ILE A 309 -23.88 5.28 12.99
N ASP A 310 -24.62 5.18 14.08
CA ASP A 310 -26.08 5.21 14.13
C ASP A 310 -26.65 6.38 14.95
N ARG A 311 -25.76 7.19 15.54
CA ARG A 311 -26.05 8.37 16.34
C ARG A 311 -24.81 9.26 16.43
N ASP A 312 -24.96 10.42 17.05
CA ASP A 312 -23.81 11.25 17.44
C ASP A 312 -22.93 10.47 18.43
N LEU A 313 -21.63 10.41 18.18
CA LEU A 313 -20.69 9.62 18.99
C LEU A 313 -19.60 10.52 19.55
N GLU A 314 -19.29 10.35 20.82
CA GLU A 314 -18.04 10.83 21.41
C GLU A 314 -17.05 9.67 21.45
N VAL A 315 -15.87 9.86 20.86
CA VAL A 315 -14.87 8.80 20.66
C VAL A 315 -13.53 9.28 21.17
N THR A 316 -12.96 8.58 22.14
CA THR A 316 -11.57 8.81 22.55
C THR A 316 -10.68 7.76 21.91
N VAL A 317 -9.71 8.23 21.12
CA VAL A 317 -8.71 7.37 20.50
C VAL A 317 -7.68 6.96 21.52
N LEU A 318 -7.57 5.65 21.75
CA LEU A 318 -6.56 5.07 22.62
C LEU A 318 -5.22 5.06 21.88
N TYR A 319 -4.44 6.12 22.11
CA TYR A 319 -3.00 6.23 21.86
C TYR A 319 -2.51 5.81 20.45
N TYR A 320 -2.12 6.80 19.64
CA TYR A 320 -1.41 6.59 18.39
C TYR A 320 0.07 6.90 18.57
N GLU A 321 0.91 5.85 18.62
CA GLU A 321 2.35 6.01 18.72
C GLU A 321 2.92 6.26 17.31
N GLU A 322 3.39 7.48 17.04
CA GLU A 322 4.02 7.85 15.76
C GLU A 322 5.46 7.34 15.61
N LYS A 323 6.09 6.97 16.73
CA LYS A 323 7.50 6.60 16.76
C LYS A 323 7.67 5.09 16.62
N ALA A 324 8.23 4.67 15.49
CA ALA A 324 8.90 3.39 15.42
C ALA A 324 10.28 3.57 16.04
N ASN A 325 10.56 2.91 17.17
CA ASN A 325 11.91 2.84 17.71
C ASN A 325 12.68 1.74 16.95
N ILE A 326 13.10 2.01 15.71
CA ILE A 326 14.32 1.36 15.25
C ILE A 326 15.43 2.10 16.00
N LEU A 327 15.97 1.49 17.07
CA LEU A 327 17.19 1.97 17.71
C LEU A 327 18.30 1.90 16.65
N THR A 328 18.44 3.00 15.92
CA THR A 328 19.39 3.21 14.83
C THR A 328 20.73 3.59 15.45
N THR A 329 21.32 2.66 16.18
CA THR A 329 22.67 2.86 16.71
C THR A 329 23.44 1.56 16.67
N GLU A 330 24.43 1.50 15.78
CA GLU A 330 25.81 1.65 16.21
C GLU A 330 26.64 2.33 15.11
N LYS A 331 27.62 3.13 15.53
CA LYS A 331 28.64 3.73 14.67
C LYS A 331 29.58 2.64 14.15
N SER A 332 29.10 1.75 13.28
CA SER A 332 30.03 1.02 12.43
C SER A 332 30.66 2.05 11.50
N SER A 333 31.98 2.23 11.57
CA SER A 333 32.71 3.05 10.60
C SER A 333 32.36 2.57 9.20
N LEU A 334 31.53 3.33 8.48
CA LEU A 334 31.16 3.05 7.10
C LEU A 334 32.44 3.09 6.26
N ASP A 335 32.94 1.92 5.88
CA ASP A 335 34.07 1.77 4.97
C ASP A 335 33.59 2.01 3.53
N VAL A 336 33.41 3.30 3.21
CA VAL A 336 32.96 3.80 1.90
C VAL A 336 33.91 4.89 1.45
N SER A 337 34.49 4.71 0.25
CA SER A 337 35.22 5.79 -0.41
C SER A 337 34.22 6.84 -0.91
N LEU A 338 34.29 8.04 -0.33
CA LEU A 338 33.46 9.18 -0.73
C LEU A 338 33.67 9.48 -2.21
N ASN A 339 32.57 9.44 -2.96
CA ASN A 339 32.51 9.80 -4.37
C ASN A 339 31.09 10.28 -4.68
N SER A 340 30.67 11.33 -3.96
CA SER A 340 29.36 11.94 -4.17
C SER A 340 29.22 12.41 -5.63
N ARG A 341 28.03 12.22 -6.18
CA ARG A 341 27.65 12.72 -7.51
C ARG A 341 27.54 14.23 -7.53
N ILE A 342 27.33 14.85 -6.37
CA ILE A 342 27.15 16.29 -6.20
C ILE A 342 28.46 16.91 -5.73
N LYS A 343 29.02 17.80 -6.54
CA LYS A 343 30.22 18.57 -6.21
C LYS A 343 29.88 20.06 -6.26
N LYS A 344 30.33 20.82 -5.25
CA LYS A 344 30.20 22.28 -5.22
C LYS A 344 31.51 22.94 -5.60
N TYR A 345 31.44 23.96 -6.45
CA TYR A 345 32.57 24.74 -6.91
C TYR A 345 32.30 26.21 -6.66
N VAL A 346 33.23 26.93 -6.04
CA VAL A 346 33.18 28.39 -6.00
C VAL A 346 33.76 28.92 -7.30
N VAL A 347 32.99 29.75 -8.00
CA VAL A 347 33.41 30.39 -9.25
C VAL A 347 33.26 31.89 -9.15
N GLU A 348 34.22 32.60 -9.73
CA GLU A 348 34.18 34.05 -9.89
C GLU A 348 33.98 34.36 -11.37
N VAL A 349 32.80 34.85 -11.71
CA VAL A 349 32.39 35.13 -13.09
C VAL A 349 32.80 36.56 -13.44
N SER A 350 33.48 36.75 -14.56
CA SER A 350 33.80 38.11 -15.01
C SER A 350 32.51 38.84 -15.44
N PRO A 351 32.29 40.09 -14.97
CA PRO A 351 31.21 40.94 -15.48
C PRO A 351 31.25 41.07 -17.00
N HIS A 352 30.12 41.41 -17.61
CA HIS A 352 30.06 41.65 -19.06
C HIS A 352 30.73 42.97 -19.41
N THR A 353 31.53 42.97 -20.48
CA THR A 353 32.14 44.18 -21.06
C THR A 353 31.90 44.21 -22.56
N LEU A 354 32.27 45.31 -23.23
CA LEU A 354 32.18 45.39 -24.69
C LEU A 354 33.11 44.39 -25.38
N GLU A 355 34.21 44.02 -24.73
CA GLU A 355 35.22 43.06 -25.19
C GLU A 355 34.87 41.60 -24.87
N ASP A 356 34.05 41.33 -23.84
CA ASP A 356 33.59 39.99 -23.48
C ASP A 356 32.06 39.92 -23.35
N GLN A 357 31.41 39.70 -24.50
CA GLN A 357 29.96 39.58 -24.68
C GLN A 357 29.46 38.13 -24.69
N ARG A 358 30.24 37.16 -24.19
CA ARG A 358 29.74 35.79 -24.00
C ARG A 358 28.53 35.80 -23.07
N ASP A 359 27.56 34.94 -23.32
CA ASP A 359 26.36 34.84 -22.48
C ASP A 359 26.66 34.29 -21.07
N TYR A 360 25.76 34.57 -20.12
CA TYR A 360 25.88 34.16 -18.72
C TYR A 360 26.10 32.65 -18.54
N VAL A 361 25.36 31.84 -19.30
CA VAL A 361 25.44 30.37 -19.21
C VAL A 361 26.81 29.90 -19.65
N LYS A 362 27.30 30.39 -20.79
CA LYS A 362 28.62 30.06 -21.32
C LYS A 362 29.73 30.46 -20.37
N LYS A 363 29.69 31.68 -19.81
CA LYS A 363 30.71 32.12 -18.83
C LYS A 363 30.79 31.21 -17.61
N VAL A 364 29.65 30.80 -17.05
CA VAL A 364 29.62 29.87 -15.90
C VAL A 364 30.08 28.46 -16.31
N CYS A 365 29.59 27.95 -17.44
CA CYS A 365 29.93 26.61 -17.90
C CYS A 365 31.42 26.48 -18.25
N ASP A 366 32.02 27.49 -18.88
CA ASP A 366 33.45 27.54 -19.21
C ASP A 366 34.31 27.38 -17.93
N LEU A 367 33.94 28.05 -16.83
CA LEU A 367 34.62 27.96 -15.54
C LEU A 367 34.49 26.61 -14.85
N LEU A 368 33.44 25.86 -15.17
CA LEU A 368 33.15 24.55 -14.60
C LEU A 368 33.65 23.38 -15.49
N GLY A 369 34.38 23.66 -16.57
CA GLY A 369 34.93 22.64 -17.48
C GLY A 369 34.18 22.45 -18.81
N GLY A 370 33.35 23.42 -19.19
CA GLY A 370 32.75 23.54 -20.51
C GLY A 370 31.40 22.84 -20.66
N LYS A 371 31.38 21.56 -21.04
CA LYS A 371 30.16 20.87 -21.52
C LYS A 371 29.17 20.48 -20.41
N ILE A 372 28.65 21.43 -19.64
CA ILE A 372 27.68 21.18 -18.56
C ILE A 372 26.25 21.41 -19.04
N LYS A 373 25.35 20.48 -18.69
CA LYS A 373 23.90 20.64 -18.90
C LYS A 373 23.33 21.58 -17.85
N ILE A 374 22.36 22.41 -18.23
CA ILE A 374 21.67 23.32 -17.32
C ILE A 374 20.17 23.24 -17.58
N SER A 375 19.37 23.23 -16.52
CA SER A 375 17.91 23.26 -16.63
C SER A 375 17.41 24.64 -17.06
N LEU A 376 16.28 24.69 -17.76
CA LEU A 376 15.66 25.96 -18.17
C LEU A 376 15.34 26.87 -16.96
N SER A 377 14.98 26.28 -15.82
CA SER A 377 14.72 27.00 -14.57
C SER A 377 15.94 27.77 -14.07
N LEU A 378 17.14 27.17 -14.14
CA LEU A 378 18.38 27.82 -13.72
C LEU A 378 18.85 28.85 -14.74
N VAL A 379 18.69 28.58 -16.04
CA VAL A 379 19.03 29.55 -17.09
C VAL A 379 18.31 30.89 -16.86
N GLY A 380 17.02 30.86 -16.53
CA GLY A 380 16.24 32.07 -16.29
C GLY A 380 16.65 32.85 -15.04
N MET A 381 17.18 32.18 -14.01
CA MET A 381 17.57 32.81 -12.74
C MET A 381 19.03 33.26 -12.70
N LEU A 382 19.85 32.77 -13.64
CA LEU A 382 21.30 32.90 -13.58
C LEU A 382 21.81 34.36 -13.56
N PRO A 383 21.34 35.28 -14.43
CA PRO A 383 21.85 36.65 -14.46
C PRO A 383 21.64 37.37 -13.12
N GLN A 384 20.40 37.34 -12.63
CA GLN A 384 20.02 37.96 -11.36
C GLN A 384 20.80 37.37 -10.19
N THR A 385 20.97 36.04 -10.16
CA THR A 385 21.71 35.37 -9.09
C THR A 385 23.18 35.78 -9.07
N LEU A 386 23.81 35.92 -10.25
CA LEU A 386 25.19 36.38 -10.35
C LEU A 386 25.34 37.84 -9.89
N GLU A 387 24.46 38.73 -10.36
CA GLU A 387 24.47 40.14 -9.96
C GLU A 387 24.27 40.32 -8.46
N GLN A 388 23.34 39.58 -7.85
CA GLN A 388 23.04 39.66 -6.41
C GLN A 388 24.20 39.26 -5.50
N HIS A 389 25.15 38.46 -6.00
CA HIS A 389 26.26 37.93 -5.21
C HIS A 389 27.62 38.41 -5.75
N ASP A 390 27.66 39.60 -6.35
CA ASP A 390 28.88 40.21 -6.90
C ASP A 390 29.67 39.27 -7.81
N TYR A 391 28.95 38.45 -8.59
CA TYR A 391 29.48 37.45 -9.51
C TYR A 391 30.37 36.37 -8.86
N LYS A 392 30.32 36.23 -7.53
CA LYS A 392 31.04 35.19 -6.77
C LYS A 392 30.04 34.21 -6.18
N VAL A 393 29.86 33.08 -6.86
CA VAL A 393 28.80 32.11 -6.56
C VAL A 393 29.35 30.72 -6.30
N SER A 394 28.60 29.93 -5.54
CA SER A 394 28.79 28.48 -5.45
C SER A 394 27.88 27.77 -6.45
N CYS A 395 28.47 26.92 -7.28
CA CYS A 395 27.76 26.11 -8.27
C CYS A 395 27.74 24.65 -7.82
N ALA A 396 26.54 24.09 -7.60
CA ALA A 396 26.36 22.67 -7.34
C ALA A 396 26.18 21.92 -8.67
N VAL A 397 27.11 21.01 -8.98
CA VAL A 397 27.11 20.20 -10.20
C VAL A 397 26.89 18.74 -9.85
N ARG A 398 25.85 18.15 -10.43
CA ARG A 398 25.57 16.72 -10.39
C ARG A 398 26.13 16.06 -11.64
N LYS A 399 27.18 15.24 -11.52
CA LYS A 399 27.89 14.65 -12.67
C LYS A 399 28.29 15.72 -13.69
N ASN A 400 27.47 15.92 -14.73
CA ASN A 400 27.69 16.89 -15.81
C ASN A 400 26.48 17.83 -15.99
N GLU A 401 25.72 18.08 -14.91
CA GLU A 401 24.55 18.95 -14.88
C GLU A 401 24.69 19.96 -13.75
N LEU A 402 24.56 21.25 -14.06
CA LEU A 402 24.45 22.33 -13.07
C LEU A 402 23.03 22.28 -12.49
N ILE A 403 22.94 22.04 -11.18
CA ILE A 403 21.66 21.90 -10.47
C ILE A 403 21.40 23.04 -9.47
N SER A 404 22.39 23.85 -9.13
CA SER A 404 22.18 25.04 -8.30
C SER A 404 23.27 26.09 -8.50
N VAL A 405 22.89 27.35 -8.39
CA VAL A 405 23.80 28.51 -8.32
C VAL A 405 23.35 29.36 -7.13
N GLU A 406 24.25 29.59 -6.19
CA GLU A 406 23.94 30.10 -4.86
C GLU A 406 25.05 31.06 -4.37
N ASP A 407 24.82 31.74 -3.24
CA ASP A 407 25.88 32.47 -2.54
C ASP A 407 27.09 31.54 -2.27
N LYS A 408 28.31 32.05 -2.51
CA LYS A 408 29.56 31.36 -2.16
C LYS A 408 29.60 30.91 -0.69
N ALA A 409 28.94 31.60 0.23
CA ALA A 409 28.87 31.26 1.65
C ALA A 409 28.19 29.89 1.91
N LEU A 410 27.41 29.40 0.95
CA LEU A 410 26.73 28.10 1.02
C LEU A 410 27.57 26.96 0.43
N ASN A 411 28.84 27.19 0.05
CA ASN A 411 29.67 26.16 -0.58
C ASN A 411 29.83 24.89 0.26
N ASP A 412 29.86 25.01 1.58
CA ASP A 412 29.99 23.88 2.49
C ASP A 412 28.64 23.22 2.82
N LYS A 413 27.52 23.76 2.31
CA LYS A 413 26.18 23.22 2.49
C LYS A 413 25.84 22.29 1.32
N ASN A 414 26.17 21.01 1.48
CA ASN A 414 25.94 19.97 0.49
C ASN A 414 25.37 18.71 1.16
N PHE A 415 24.05 18.54 1.12
CA PHE A 415 23.37 17.48 1.87
C PHE A 415 22.60 16.51 0.97
N GLY A 416 22.42 15.29 1.48
CA GLY A 416 21.57 14.27 0.87
C GLY A 416 20.92 13.38 1.92
N ILE A 417 19.91 12.63 1.51
CA ILE A 417 19.15 11.74 2.39
C ILE A 417 19.18 10.30 1.86
N ALA A 418 19.49 9.34 2.71
CA ALA A 418 19.24 7.93 2.43
C ALA A 418 17.91 7.53 3.09
N LEU A 419 17.04 6.85 2.33
CA LEU A 419 15.73 6.38 2.77
C LEU A 419 15.65 4.87 2.62
N ASP A 420 15.24 4.20 3.69
CA ASP A 420 14.76 2.82 3.67
C ASP A 420 13.24 2.83 3.86
N VAL A 421 12.52 2.51 2.80
CA VAL A 421 11.06 2.51 2.73
C VAL A 421 10.56 1.08 2.92
N GLY A 422 10.49 0.66 4.18
CA GLY A 422 9.93 -0.63 4.56
C GLY A 422 8.40 -0.63 4.60
N THR A 423 7.80 -1.83 4.55
CA THR A 423 6.34 -1.99 4.61
C THR A 423 5.76 -1.44 5.92
N THR A 424 6.41 -1.71 7.05
CA THR A 424 5.96 -1.25 8.38
C THR A 424 6.61 0.06 8.83
N THR A 425 7.88 0.28 8.48
CA THR A 425 8.70 1.38 9.00
C THR A 425 9.46 2.08 7.88
N ILE A 426 9.60 3.40 7.98
CA ILE A 426 10.46 4.22 7.13
C ILE A 426 11.60 4.74 7.98
N ALA A 427 12.85 4.49 7.56
CA ALA A 427 14.05 5.04 8.17
C ALA A 427 14.73 6.03 7.21
N ALA A 428 15.20 7.15 7.75
CA ALA A 428 15.80 8.24 7.00
C ALA A 428 17.09 8.71 7.66
N TYR A 429 18.12 8.94 6.85
CA TYR A 429 19.44 9.33 7.31
C TYR A 429 19.92 10.57 6.54
N LEU A 430 20.13 11.69 7.25
CA LEU A 430 20.64 12.93 6.67
C LEU A 430 22.16 12.94 6.72
N TYR A 431 22.80 13.21 5.59
CA TYR A 431 24.26 13.22 5.45
C TYR A 431 24.78 14.51 4.83
N ASP A 432 25.95 14.94 5.32
CA ASP A 432 26.83 15.86 4.62
C ASP A 432 27.60 15.10 3.54
N LEU A 433 27.40 15.48 2.28
CA LEU A 433 27.97 14.81 1.12
C LEU A 433 29.43 15.17 0.86
N ASN A 434 29.93 16.27 1.43
CA ASN A 434 31.34 16.64 1.34
C ASN A 434 32.18 15.81 2.32
N LEU A 435 31.68 15.66 3.56
CA LEU A 435 32.38 15.01 4.65
C LEU A 435 32.03 13.53 4.82
N GLY A 436 30.95 13.06 4.20
CA GLY A 436 30.43 11.70 4.42
C GLY A 436 29.90 11.49 5.84
N LYS A 437 29.52 12.58 6.54
CA LYS A 437 29.17 12.56 7.95
C LYS A 437 27.65 12.54 8.12
N GLN A 438 27.16 11.61 8.94
CA GLN A 438 25.76 11.61 9.35
C GLN A 438 25.47 12.84 10.22
N ILE A 439 24.47 13.62 9.82
CA ILE A 439 23.98 14.79 10.53
C ILE A 439 22.84 14.40 11.46
N ASP A 440 21.88 13.61 10.96
CA ASP A 440 20.70 13.22 11.73
C ASP A 440 20.12 11.90 11.21
N VAL A 441 19.29 11.27 12.05
CA VAL A 441 18.55 10.05 11.71
C VAL A 441 17.13 10.16 12.23
N TYR A 442 16.19 9.61 11.47
CA TYR A 442 14.80 9.56 11.85
C TYR A 442 14.13 8.26 11.40
N SER A 443 13.16 7.81 12.19
CA SER A 443 12.44 6.56 12.00
C SER A 443 10.98 6.80 12.35
N CYS A 444 10.07 6.34 11.50
CA CYS A 444 8.63 6.48 11.71
C CYS A 444 7.86 5.30 11.09
N LEU A 445 6.63 5.08 11.53
CA LEU A 445 5.78 4.06 10.93
C LEU A 445 5.37 4.48 9.52
N ASN A 446 5.34 3.51 8.60
CA ASN A 446 4.92 3.73 7.22
C ASN A 446 3.42 4.11 7.22
N PRO A 447 3.05 5.32 6.72
CA PRO A 447 1.67 5.81 6.74
C PRO A 447 0.73 4.95 5.89
N GLN A 448 1.24 4.18 4.94
CA GLN A 448 0.43 3.32 4.07
C GLN A 448 -0.23 2.14 4.80
N ARG A 449 0.17 1.84 6.04
CA ARG A 449 -0.43 0.76 6.86
C ARG A 449 -1.94 0.86 7.02
N VAL A 450 -2.48 2.07 6.87
CA VAL A 450 -3.92 2.34 7.01
C VAL A 450 -4.71 1.76 5.84
N PHE A 451 -4.09 1.61 4.68
CA PHE A 451 -4.69 1.10 3.45
C PHE A 451 -4.50 -0.40 3.26
N GLY A 452 -3.58 -1.02 4.00
CA GLY A 452 -3.31 -2.45 3.90
C GLY A 452 -2.27 -2.90 4.93
N ALA A 453 -2.49 -4.11 5.45
CA ALA A 453 -1.65 -4.74 6.47
C ALA A 453 -0.28 -5.19 5.92
N ASP A 454 -0.26 -5.60 4.66
CA ASP A 454 0.88 -6.19 3.98
C ASP A 454 0.96 -5.67 2.53
N VAL A 455 1.98 -6.12 1.81
CA VAL A 455 2.22 -5.73 0.41
C VAL A 455 1.03 -6.06 -0.49
N ILE A 456 0.44 -7.25 -0.37
CA ILE A 456 -0.63 -7.73 -1.26
C ILE A 456 -1.93 -6.95 -1.04
N SER A 457 -2.33 -6.76 0.21
CA SER A 457 -3.51 -5.96 0.55
C SER A 457 -3.36 -4.51 0.10
N ARG A 458 -2.16 -3.92 0.16
CA ARG A 458 -1.88 -2.60 -0.40
C ARG A 458 -1.95 -2.58 -1.93
N ILE A 459 -1.43 -3.59 -2.61
CA ILE A 459 -1.58 -3.72 -4.08
C ILE A 459 -3.07 -3.81 -4.44
N ASN A 460 -3.84 -4.64 -3.73
CA ASN A 460 -5.27 -4.76 -3.94
C ASN A 460 -5.99 -3.42 -3.73
N TYR A 461 -5.64 -2.65 -2.70
CA TYR A 461 -6.17 -1.30 -2.51
C TYR A 461 -5.94 -0.41 -3.74
N THR A 462 -4.76 -0.46 -4.36
CA THR A 462 -4.50 0.32 -5.59
C THR A 462 -5.33 -0.12 -6.80
N ILE A 463 -5.85 -1.35 -6.79
CA ILE A 463 -6.67 -1.93 -7.86
C ILE A 463 -8.15 -1.64 -7.61
N THR A 464 -8.61 -1.77 -6.36
CA THR A 464 -10.03 -1.70 -6.02
C THR A 464 -10.51 -0.29 -5.72
N GLU A 465 -9.62 0.61 -5.25
CA GLU A 465 -10.01 1.96 -4.87
C GLU A 465 -9.70 2.98 -5.97
N PRO A 466 -10.66 3.86 -6.31
CA PRO A 466 -10.39 5.02 -7.14
C PRO A 466 -9.24 5.85 -6.58
N LEU A 467 -8.27 6.16 -7.46
CA LEU A 467 -7.02 6.85 -7.11
C LEU A 467 -6.21 6.15 -6.01
N GLY A 468 -6.40 4.84 -5.81
CA GLY A 468 -5.73 4.09 -4.74
C GLY A 468 -4.20 4.15 -4.82
N LEU A 469 -3.64 4.06 -6.04
CA LEU A 469 -2.20 4.25 -6.27
C LEU A 469 -1.72 5.65 -5.87
N TYR A 470 -2.44 6.69 -6.30
CA TYR A 470 -2.10 8.07 -5.96
C TYR A 470 -2.17 8.32 -4.44
N LYS A 471 -3.17 7.76 -3.74
CA LYS A 471 -3.27 7.85 -2.28
C LYS A 471 -2.10 7.16 -1.57
N MET A 472 -1.70 5.97 -2.03
CA MET A 472 -0.50 5.27 -1.52
C MET A 472 0.76 6.09 -1.73
N HIS A 473 0.91 6.69 -2.92
CA HIS A 473 2.02 7.56 -3.27
C HIS A 473 2.04 8.82 -2.40
N SER A 474 0.94 9.58 -2.37
CA SER A 474 0.81 10.81 -1.59
C SER A 474 1.15 10.59 -0.12
N ALA A 475 0.65 9.51 0.49
CA ALA A 475 0.96 9.19 1.88
C ALA A 475 2.48 9.04 2.14
N LEU A 476 3.24 8.43 1.21
CA LEU A 476 4.70 8.36 1.32
C LEU A 476 5.35 9.72 1.10
N ILE A 477 4.94 10.46 0.07
CA ILE A 477 5.52 11.77 -0.27
C ILE A 477 5.29 12.80 0.84
N ASP A 478 4.08 12.85 1.39
CA ASP A 478 3.73 13.72 2.52
C ASP A 478 4.62 13.41 3.73
N LYS A 479 4.81 12.12 4.04
CA LYS A 479 5.70 11.71 5.13
C LYS A 479 7.16 12.02 4.83
N ILE A 480 7.65 11.79 3.62
CA ILE A 480 9.03 12.14 3.23
C ILE A 480 9.26 13.66 3.36
N ASN A 481 8.30 14.48 2.94
CA ASN A 481 8.37 15.93 3.07
C ASN A 481 8.34 16.39 4.53
N GLU A 482 7.57 15.75 5.39
CA GLU A 482 7.60 15.97 6.85
C GLU A 482 8.99 15.63 7.43
N ILE A 483 9.60 14.51 6.99
CA ILE A 483 10.95 14.12 7.40
C ILE A 483 11.98 15.17 6.97
N ILE A 484 11.89 15.64 5.71
CA ILE A 484 12.76 16.70 5.17
C ILE A 484 12.62 17.99 5.99
N GLU A 485 11.38 18.39 6.29
CA GLU A 485 11.10 19.60 7.07
C GLU A 485 11.66 19.47 8.49
N ARG A 486 11.45 18.32 9.14
CA ARG A 486 12.04 18.02 10.45
C ARG A 486 13.56 18.14 10.43
N PHE A 487 14.21 17.51 9.46
CA PHE A 487 15.67 17.60 9.31
C PHE A 487 16.14 19.03 9.07
N SER A 488 15.42 19.77 8.24
CA SER A 488 15.72 21.17 7.91
C SER A 488 15.62 22.07 9.15
N GLN A 489 14.51 21.98 9.89
CA GLN A 489 14.26 22.78 11.10
C GLN A 489 15.23 22.42 12.22
N LYS A 490 15.38 21.13 12.55
CA LYS A 490 16.20 20.68 13.68
C LYS A 490 17.68 20.99 13.49
N ASN A 491 18.17 20.94 12.25
CA ASN A 491 19.59 21.12 11.94
C ASN A 491 19.91 22.49 11.33
N SER A 492 18.92 23.40 11.23
CA SER A 492 19.07 24.71 10.57
C SER A 492 19.63 24.61 9.14
N ILE A 493 19.14 23.63 8.38
CA ILE A 493 19.53 23.38 6.99
C ILE A 493 18.38 23.80 6.09
N SER A 494 18.68 24.56 5.02
CA SER A 494 17.67 24.84 3.99
C SER A 494 17.43 23.58 3.15
N ARG A 495 16.16 23.25 2.88
CA ARG A 495 15.79 22.17 1.94
C ARG A 495 16.41 22.33 0.55
N ASN A 496 16.72 23.57 0.14
CA ASN A 496 17.39 23.85 -1.13
C ASN A 496 18.87 23.41 -1.16
N ASN A 497 19.47 23.12 0.01
CA ASN A 497 20.81 22.55 0.11
C ASN A 497 20.81 21.02 0.23
N ILE A 498 19.64 20.39 0.13
CA ILE A 498 19.49 18.95 -0.01
C ILE A 498 19.34 18.67 -1.52
N TYR A 499 20.32 17.99 -2.11
CA TYR A 499 20.39 17.85 -3.57
C TYR A 499 20.00 16.45 -4.07
N GLU A 500 20.08 15.43 -3.21
CA GLU A 500 19.85 14.07 -3.63
C GLU A 500 19.26 13.21 -2.52
N ILE A 501 18.33 12.32 -2.89
CA ILE A 501 17.79 11.27 -2.05
C ILE A 501 18.06 9.92 -2.71
N VAL A 502 18.58 8.95 -1.95
CA VAL A 502 18.65 7.54 -2.37
C VAL A 502 17.63 6.75 -1.56
N ALA A 503 16.65 6.16 -2.23
CA ALA A 503 15.60 5.36 -1.64
C ALA A 503 15.76 3.87 -1.97
N VAL A 504 15.62 3.02 -0.95
CA VAL A 504 15.60 1.57 -1.05
C VAL A 504 14.32 1.04 -0.41
N GLY A 505 13.96 -0.19 -0.77
CA GLY A 505 12.75 -0.85 -0.30
C GLY A 505 12.39 -2.01 -1.22
N ASN A 506 11.41 -2.80 -0.80
CA ASN A 506 10.91 -3.89 -1.63
C ASN A 506 10.26 -3.34 -2.91
N PRO A 507 10.05 -4.18 -3.94
CA PRO A 507 9.57 -3.73 -5.25
C PRO A 507 8.28 -2.90 -5.16
N THR A 508 7.32 -3.33 -4.35
CA THR A 508 6.05 -2.62 -4.19
C THR A 508 6.22 -1.25 -3.55
N MET A 509 7.03 -1.12 -2.49
CA MET A 509 7.28 0.16 -1.85
C MET A 509 7.93 1.16 -2.81
N ILE A 510 8.87 0.68 -3.63
CA ILE A 510 9.51 1.51 -4.67
C ILE A 510 8.51 1.91 -5.76
N HIS A 511 7.61 1.01 -6.18
CA HIS A 511 6.56 1.36 -7.15
C HIS A 511 5.59 2.42 -6.59
N PHE A 512 5.18 2.30 -5.33
CA PHE A 512 4.34 3.32 -4.68
C PHE A 512 5.06 4.66 -4.55
N LEU A 513 6.35 4.66 -4.14
CA LEU A 513 7.15 5.87 -4.05
C LEU A 513 7.20 6.62 -5.38
N LEU A 514 7.33 5.91 -6.49
CA LEU A 514 7.42 6.50 -7.84
C LEU A 514 6.05 6.69 -8.53
N ASN A 515 4.94 6.41 -7.85
CA ASN A 515 3.59 6.45 -8.41
C ASN A 515 3.40 5.55 -9.66
N ILE A 516 4.02 4.36 -9.65
CA ILE A 516 4.00 3.40 -10.76
C ILE A 516 3.04 2.25 -10.43
N PRO A 517 2.17 1.82 -11.37
CA PRO A 517 1.29 0.67 -11.17
C PRO A 517 2.06 -0.61 -10.86
N CYS A 518 1.58 -1.39 -9.89
CA CYS A 518 2.22 -2.62 -9.41
C CYS A 518 1.29 -3.85 -9.37
N LYS A 519 0.11 -3.79 -10.02
CA LYS A 519 -0.85 -4.90 -10.09
C LYS A 519 -0.19 -6.25 -10.47
N HIS A 520 0.71 -6.21 -11.44
CA HIS A 520 1.37 -7.40 -11.96
C HIS A 520 2.41 -8.03 -11.02
N ILE A 521 2.78 -7.35 -9.93
CA ILE A 521 3.60 -7.93 -8.85
C ILE A 521 2.80 -8.98 -8.07
N ALA A 522 1.49 -8.75 -7.87
CA ALA A 522 0.63 -9.65 -7.09
C ALA A 522 -0.06 -10.74 -7.94
N VAL A 523 0.05 -10.67 -9.27
CA VAL A 523 -0.66 -11.58 -10.18
C VAL A 523 0.36 -12.35 -11.02
N SER A 524 0.23 -13.67 -11.06
CA SER A 524 1.05 -14.52 -11.93
C SER A 524 1.03 -14.00 -13.38
N PRO A 525 2.19 -13.84 -14.04
CA PRO A 525 3.51 -14.41 -13.71
C PRO A 525 4.42 -13.55 -12.81
N TYR A 526 3.86 -12.70 -11.95
CA TYR A 526 4.59 -11.93 -10.92
C TYR A 526 5.68 -11.05 -11.53
N VAL A 527 5.30 -10.12 -12.39
CA VAL A 527 6.24 -9.28 -13.14
C VAL A 527 6.13 -7.83 -12.68
N PRO A 528 7.22 -7.20 -12.21
CA PRO A 528 7.22 -5.79 -11.87
C PRO A 528 7.30 -4.93 -13.14
N THR A 529 6.85 -3.68 -13.06
CA THR A 529 6.88 -2.75 -14.21
C THR A 529 8.30 -2.44 -14.66
N PHE A 530 9.23 -2.38 -13.70
CA PHE A 530 10.65 -2.20 -13.98
C PHE A 530 11.49 -2.90 -12.90
N THR A 531 12.75 -3.16 -13.23
CA THR A 531 13.76 -3.61 -12.26
C THR A 531 15.03 -2.77 -12.29
N SER A 532 15.26 -1.95 -13.32
CA SER A 532 16.41 -1.04 -13.38
C SER A 532 16.39 0.00 -12.26
N LYS A 533 17.56 0.53 -11.91
CA LYS A 533 17.61 1.75 -11.09
C LYS A 533 16.86 2.90 -11.77
N MET A 534 16.25 3.77 -10.97
CA MET A 534 15.60 4.99 -11.45
C MET A 534 16.35 6.21 -10.91
N GLU A 535 16.54 7.23 -11.75
CA GLU A 535 17.08 8.53 -11.36
C GLU A 535 16.13 9.60 -11.90
N ILE A 536 15.31 10.18 -11.04
CA ILE A 536 14.25 11.12 -11.43
C ILE A 536 14.39 12.45 -10.69
N LYS A 537 13.85 13.54 -11.26
CA LYS A 537 13.83 14.82 -10.56
C LYS A 537 12.86 14.75 -9.39
N ALA A 538 13.27 15.24 -8.22
CA ALA A 538 12.46 15.19 -7.01
C ALA A 538 11.08 15.87 -7.18
N LYS A 539 11.04 16.97 -7.94
CA LYS A 539 9.80 17.70 -8.26
C LYS A 539 8.77 16.89 -9.05
N GLU A 540 9.18 15.88 -9.82
CA GLU A 540 8.26 15.07 -10.64
C GLU A 540 7.36 14.16 -9.79
N ILE A 541 7.82 13.84 -8.58
CA ILE A 541 7.11 13.00 -7.60
C ILE A 541 6.73 13.77 -6.33
N GLY A 542 6.76 15.10 -6.37
CA GLY A 542 6.30 15.94 -5.25
C GLY A 542 7.24 15.99 -4.03
N VAL A 543 8.51 15.63 -4.16
CA VAL A 543 9.49 15.69 -3.06
C VAL A 543 10.14 17.07 -2.99
N ASN A 544 10.09 17.69 -1.82
CA ASN A 544 10.45 19.09 -1.56
C ASN A 544 11.90 19.28 -1.10
N ILE A 545 12.86 18.95 -1.97
CA ILE A 545 14.28 19.30 -1.81
C ILE A 545 14.66 20.43 -2.79
N ASN A 546 15.95 20.58 -3.13
CA ASN A 546 16.34 21.48 -4.22
C ASN A 546 15.51 21.21 -5.49
N LYS A 547 15.04 22.26 -6.17
CA LYS A 547 14.16 22.18 -7.35
C LYS A 547 14.73 21.33 -8.49
N GLU A 548 16.05 21.26 -8.61
CA GLU A 548 16.75 20.46 -9.61
C GLU A 548 17.43 19.22 -9.01
N GLY A 549 17.15 18.92 -7.73
CA GLY A 549 17.59 17.73 -7.02
C GLY A 549 16.91 16.45 -7.52
N TYR A 550 17.48 15.32 -7.10
CA TYR A 550 17.12 14.00 -7.61
C TYR A 550 16.66 13.05 -6.51
N VAL A 551 15.73 12.16 -6.87
CA VAL A 551 15.42 10.94 -6.11
C VAL A 551 15.92 9.76 -6.94
N ILE A 552 16.70 8.88 -6.31
CA ILE A 552 17.33 7.72 -6.91
C ILE A 552 16.85 6.47 -6.21
N THR A 553 16.55 5.43 -6.97
CA THR A 553 16.32 4.09 -6.41
C THR A 553 17.45 3.15 -6.79
N LEU A 554 17.75 2.19 -5.93
CA LEU A 554 18.57 1.05 -6.32
C LEU A 554 17.76 0.13 -7.26
N PRO A 555 18.43 -0.72 -8.07
CA PRO A 555 17.72 -1.69 -8.90
C PRO A 555 16.99 -2.73 -8.05
N LEU A 556 15.93 -3.29 -8.61
CA LEU A 556 15.18 -4.43 -8.08
C LEU A 556 15.67 -5.72 -8.74
N VAL A 557 15.52 -6.86 -8.08
CA VAL A 557 15.90 -8.16 -8.66
C VAL A 557 14.69 -8.86 -9.28
N SER A 558 13.56 -8.87 -8.57
CA SER A 558 12.31 -9.54 -8.98
C SER A 558 11.10 -8.82 -8.39
N SER A 559 9.92 -9.46 -8.43
CA SER A 559 8.68 -8.96 -7.77
C SER A 559 8.73 -8.97 -6.26
N TYR A 560 9.58 -9.81 -5.66
CA TYR A 560 9.65 -10.00 -4.21
C TYR A 560 11.05 -9.78 -3.62
N VAL A 561 12.06 -9.53 -4.46
CA VAL A 561 13.42 -9.16 -4.02
C VAL A 561 13.75 -7.78 -4.59
N GLY A 562 13.82 -6.79 -3.71
CA GLY A 562 13.89 -5.38 -4.07
C GLY A 562 15.24 -4.71 -3.89
N ALA A 563 15.19 -3.38 -3.88
CA ALA A 563 16.32 -2.49 -3.70
C ALA A 563 16.91 -2.58 -2.29
N ASP A 564 16.08 -2.90 -1.31
CA ASP A 564 16.45 -3.23 0.08
C ASP A 564 17.45 -4.39 0.16
N ILE A 565 17.23 -5.46 -0.60
CA ILE A 565 18.13 -6.61 -0.62
C ILE A 565 19.42 -6.32 -1.38
N VAL A 566 19.34 -5.58 -2.49
CA VAL A 566 20.54 -5.10 -3.17
C VAL A 566 21.38 -4.21 -2.24
N ALA A 567 20.73 -3.34 -1.47
CA ALA A 567 21.39 -2.52 -0.46
C ALA A 567 22.01 -3.38 0.66
N SER A 568 21.31 -4.41 1.12
CA SER A 568 21.83 -5.34 2.14
C SER A 568 23.04 -6.15 1.66
N ILE A 569 23.11 -6.48 0.36
CA ILE A 569 24.30 -7.07 -0.26
C ILE A 569 25.47 -6.08 -0.24
N LEU A 570 25.25 -4.80 -0.55
CA LEU A 570 26.29 -3.77 -0.45
C LEU A 570 26.84 -3.66 0.97
N ALA A 571 25.94 -3.58 1.95
CA ALA A 571 26.26 -3.42 3.37
C ALA A 571 27.05 -4.61 3.93
N SER A 572 26.59 -5.84 3.66
CA SER A 572 27.27 -7.07 4.10
C SER A 572 28.56 -7.36 3.35
N LYS A 573 28.72 -6.79 2.14
CA LYS A 573 29.80 -7.11 1.20
C LYS A 573 29.87 -8.60 0.85
N ILE A 574 28.75 -9.32 0.90
CA ILE A 574 28.66 -10.76 0.56
C ILE A 574 29.25 -11.08 -0.83
N ASP A 575 29.11 -10.16 -1.79
CA ASP A 575 29.67 -10.23 -3.14
C ASP A 575 31.20 -10.04 -3.21
N LYS A 576 31.88 -9.79 -2.08
CA LYS A 576 33.34 -9.64 -2.00
C LYS A 576 34.03 -10.82 -1.32
N TYR A 577 33.30 -11.64 -0.57
CA TYR A 577 33.86 -12.82 0.07
C TYR A 577 34.16 -13.94 -0.94
N GLN A 578 35.23 -14.70 -0.71
CA GLN A 578 35.48 -15.94 -1.47
C GLN A 578 34.65 -17.10 -0.91
N GLU A 579 34.51 -17.13 0.42
CA GLU A 579 33.71 -18.09 1.17
C GLU A 579 32.21 -17.89 0.89
N LEU A 580 31.43 -18.97 1.00
CA LEU A 580 29.97 -18.89 0.92
C LEU A 580 29.42 -18.24 2.18
N CYS A 581 28.59 -17.23 1.98
CA CYS A 581 27.85 -16.59 3.04
C CYS A 581 26.35 -16.69 2.76
N LEU A 582 25.57 -16.64 3.82
CA LEU A 582 24.12 -16.52 3.79
C LEU A 582 23.77 -15.14 4.37
N LEU A 583 22.90 -14.39 3.71
CA LEU A 583 22.28 -13.19 4.25
C LEU A 583 20.79 -13.50 4.40
N VAL A 584 20.23 -13.20 5.57
CA VAL A 584 18.81 -13.36 5.86
C VAL A 584 18.29 -12.04 6.43
N ASP A 585 17.40 -11.38 5.70
CA ASP A 585 16.66 -10.22 6.19
C ASP A 585 15.31 -10.71 6.71
N ILE A 586 15.08 -10.52 8.01
CA ILE A 586 13.85 -10.96 8.66
C ILE A 586 12.98 -9.75 8.95
N GLY A 587 11.91 -9.61 8.16
CA GLY A 587 10.82 -8.67 8.39
C GLY A 587 9.48 -9.35 8.12
N THR A 588 8.55 -8.60 7.54
CA THR A 588 7.23 -9.12 7.12
C THR A 588 7.38 -10.25 6.10
N ASN A 589 8.42 -10.14 5.28
CA ASN A 589 8.91 -11.18 4.39
C ASN A 589 10.24 -11.71 4.96
N GLY A 590 10.58 -12.94 4.56
CA GLY A 590 11.90 -13.51 4.79
C GLY A 590 12.70 -13.48 3.51
N GLU A 591 13.33 -12.35 3.21
CA GLU A 591 14.26 -12.25 2.09
C GLU A 591 15.63 -12.84 2.45
N MET A 592 16.25 -13.50 1.48
CA MET A 592 17.49 -14.22 1.72
C MET A 592 18.38 -14.26 0.48
N VAL A 593 19.69 -14.22 0.70
CA VAL A 593 20.71 -14.26 -0.35
C VAL A 593 21.79 -15.25 0.06
N LEU A 594 22.10 -16.20 -0.81
CA LEU A 594 23.16 -17.18 -0.60
C LEU A 594 24.21 -17.04 -1.71
N GLY A 595 25.49 -17.01 -1.34
CA GLY A 595 26.57 -16.99 -2.32
C GLY A 595 27.81 -16.24 -1.86
N ASN A 596 28.56 -15.74 -2.84
CA ASN A 596 29.87 -15.14 -2.65
C ASN A 596 30.26 -14.23 -3.85
N LYS A 597 31.56 -13.94 -4.01
CA LYS A 597 32.08 -13.13 -5.13
C LYS A 597 31.88 -13.75 -6.51
N TYR A 598 31.59 -15.04 -6.64
CA TYR A 598 31.43 -15.72 -7.92
C TYR A 598 29.96 -15.80 -8.35
N ASN A 599 29.07 -16.23 -7.46
CA ASN A 599 27.63 -16.36 -7.72
C ASN A 599 26.80 -15.87 -6.54
N LEU A 600 25.58 -15.42 -6.82
CA LEU A 600 24.61 -15.03 -5.81
C LEU A 600 23.24 -15.57 -6.24
N VAL A 601 22.56 -16.26 -5.34
CA VAL A 601 21.14 -16.59 -5.50
C VAL A 601 20.35 -15.82 -4.45
N ALA A 602 19.16 -15.36 -4.81
CA ALA A 602 18.27 -14.65 -3.89
C ALA A 602 16.86 -15.18 -3.97
N SER A 603 16.14 -15.10 -2.85
CA SER A 603 14.76 -15.53 -2.76
C SER A 603 14.02 -14.75 -1.68
N SER A 604 12.70 -14.88 -1.66
CA SER A 604 11.83 -14.27 -0.65
C SER A 604 10.76 -15.27 -0.24
N ALA A 605 10.62 -15.49 1.05
CA ALA A 605 9.63 -16.37 1.65
C ALA A 605 8.54 -15.55 2.34
N ALA A 606 7.27 -15.93 2.15
CA ALA A 606 6.14 -15.33 2.87
C ALA A 606 6.10 -15.82 4.33
N ALA A 607 6.99 -15.28 5.16
CA ALA A 607 7.04 -15.59 6.59
C ALA A 607 5.83 -15.02 7.35
N GLY A 608 5.31 -13.88 6.89
CA GLY A 608 4.25 -13.16 7.57
C GLY A 608 4.77 -12.39 8.80
N PRO A 609 3.96 -11.49 9.38
CA PRO A 609 4.42 -10.52 10.36
C PRO A 609 4.48 -11.07 11.80
N ALA A 610 4.55 -12.39 11.99
CA ALA A 610 4.56 -13.03 13.31
C ALA A 610 5.75 -12.57 14.16
N PHE A 611 6.92 -12.43 13.53
CA PHE A 611 8.13 -11.90 14.15
C PHE A 611 8.07 -10.39 14.45
N GLU A 612 7.11 -9.67 13.88
CA GLU A 612 6.80 -8.27 14.24
C GLU A 612 5.72 -8.20 15.34
N GLY A 613 5.31 -9.33 15.92
CA GLY A 613 4.26 -9.39 16.95
C GLY A 613 2.84 -9.25 16.39
N ALA A 614 2.64 -9.29 15.07
CA ALA A 614 1.31 -9.37 14.47
C ALA A 614 0.83 -10.83 14.43
N GLY A 615 -0.45 -11.08 14.72
CA GLY A 615 -1.00 -12.43 14.82
C GLY A 615 -0.67 -13.15 16.15
N ILE A 616 0.21 -12.58 16.98
CA ILE A 616 0.50 -13.03 18.34
C ILE A 616 -0.45 -12.33 19.33
N THR A 617 -1.06 -13.09 20.24
CA THR A 617 -2.16 -12.69 21.13
C THR A 617 -1.82 -11.46 21.97
N PHE A 618 -0.63 -11.45 22.58
CA PHE A 618 -0.08 -10.31 23.30
C PHE A 618 1.15 -9.71 22.58
N GLY A 619 1.19 -9.85 21.25
CA GLY A 619 2.29 -9.37 20.42
C GLY A 619 2.27 -7.86 20.21
N VAL A 620 3.43 -7.24 20.41
CA VAL A 620 3.69 -5.82 20.16
C VAL A 620 4.96 -5.66 19.33
N ASN A 621 5.11 -4.51 18.67
CA ASN A 621 6.38 -4.15 18.02
C ASN A 621 7.47 -3.92 19.09
N GLY A 622 8.72 -3.71 18.68
CA GLY A 622 9.82 -3.30 19.57
C GLY A 622 9.62 -1.89 20.15
N ILE A 623 8.75 -1.77 21.15
CA ILE A 623 8.39 -0.52 21.84
C ILE A 623 8.80 -0.56 23.31
N GLU A 624 8.87 0.60 23.97
CA GLU A 624 9.15 0.65 25.41
C GLU A 624 8.11 -0.15 26.23
N GLY A 625 8.62 -1.06 27.05
CA GLY A 625 7.83 -2.02 27.82
C GLY A 625 7.50 -3.32 27.08
N ALA A 626 7.95 -3.51 25.84
CA ALA A 626 7.87 -4.81 25.19
C ALA A 626 8.89 -5.78 25.79
N ILE A 627 8.48 -7.02 26.06
CA ILE A 627 9.35 -8.09 26.52
C ILE A 627 10.24 -8.52 25.36
N ASP A 628 11.55 -8.33 25.49
CA ASP A 628 12.53 -8.47 24.42
C ASP A 628 13.51 -9.62 24.59
N HIS A 629 13.75 -10.08 25.82
CA HIS A 629 14.57 -11.24 26.12
C HIS A 629 13.93 -12.08 27.23
N VAL A 630 14.04 -13.41 27.12
CA VAL A 630 13.55 -14.37 28.13
C VAL A 630 14.58 -15.47 28.38
N ASP A 631 14.86 -15.75 29.65
CA ASP A 631 15.77 -16.79 30.11
C ASP A 631 15.30 -17.31 31.48
N PHE A 632 14.74 -18.52 31.53
CA PHE A 632 14.22 -19.13 32.75
C PHE A 632 15.31 -19.49 33.77
N GLY A 633 16.59 -19.42 33.39
CA GLY A 633 17.73 -19.56 34.28
C GLY A 633 18.06 -18.29 35.08
N LYS A 634 17.51 -17.11 34.73
CA LYS A 634 17.82 -15.82 35.37
C LYS A 634 16.65 -15.27 36.19
N ARG A 635 16.93 -14.36 37.14
CA ARG A 635 15.90 -13.62 37.89
C ARG A 635 16.25 -12.11 37.89
N PRO A 636 15.39 -11.22 37.35
CA PRO A 636 14.15 -11.53 36.62
C PRO A 636 14.42 -12.39 35.37
N PHE A 637 13.47 -13.25 35.00
CA PHE A 637 13.64 -14.20 33.89
C PHE A 637 13.33 -13.58 32.52
N TYR A 638 12.99 -12.29 32.47
CA TYR A 638 12.78 -11.53 31.25
C TYR A 638 13.25 -10.09 31.44
N THR A 639 13.51 -9.41 30.33
CA THR A 639 13.75 -7.96 30.28
C THR A 639 12.66 -7.27 29.47
N THR A 640 12.60 -5.95 29.57
CA THR A 640 11.75 -5.13 28.69
C THR A 640 12.54 -3.98 28.10
N ILE A 641 12.17 -3.56 26.90
CA ILE A 641 12.79 -2.40 26.24
C ILE A 641 12.56 -1.16 27.11
N GLY A 642 13.65 -0.49 27.49
CA GLY A 642 13.63 0.73 28.30
C GLY A 642 13.29 0.52 29.78
N ASP A 643 13.36 -0.73 30.27
CA ASP A 643 13.12 -1.10 31.67
C ASP A 643 11.77 -0.60 32.20
N LYS A 644 10.74 -0.61 31.34
CA LYS A 644 9.36 -0.21 31.67
C LYS A 644 8.51 -1.43 32.02
N LYS A 645 7.35 -1.17 32.63
CA LYS A 645 6.34 -2.21 32.90
C LYS A 645 5.96 -2.94 31.60
N ALA A 646 5.87 -4.27 31.66
CA ALA A 646 5.53 -5.10 30.52
C ALA A 646 4.17 -4.74 29.92
N LYS A 647 4.14 -4.49 28.60
CA LYS A 647 2.94 -4.18 27.81
C LYS A 647 2.56 -5.29 26.83
N GLY A 648 3.51 -6.15 26.48
CA GLY A 648 3.35 -7.23 25.51
C GLY A 648 4.70 -7.86 25.17
N ILE A 649 4.71 -8.75 24.18
CA ILE A 649 5.87 -9.52 23.75
C ILE A 649 6.28 -9.06 22.35
N CYS A 650 7.55 -8.69 22.14
CA CYS A 650 8.05 -8.42 20.79
C CYS A 650 8.64 -9.69 20.16
N GLY A 651 9.06 -9.58 18.89
CA GLY A 651 9.58 -10.72 18.14
C GLY A 651 10.73 -11.48 18.80
N SER A 652 11.64 -10.79 19.48
CA SER A 652 12.84 -11.41 20.04
C SER A 652 12.46 -12.15 21.31
N GLY A 653 11.57 -11.53 22.10
CA GLY A 653 10.95 -12.15 23.26
C GLY A 653 10.19 -13.42 22.91
N ILE A 654 9.38 -13.44 21.83
CA ILE A 654 8.62 -14.66 21.48
C ILE A 654 9.54 -15.78 20.97
N ILE A 655 10.62 -15.47 20.25
CA ILE A 655 11.63 -16.46 19.85
C ILE A 655 12.32 -17.05 21.08
N ASP A 656 12.74 -16.21 22.04
CA ASP A 656 13.37 -16.66 23.28
C ASP A 656 12.42 -17.50 24.14
N ILE A 657 11.16 -17.10 24.25
CA ILE A 657 10.14 -17.86 25.00
C ILE A 657 9.98 -19.25 24.41
N ILE A 658 9.85 -19.38 23.08
CA ILE A 658 9.69 -20.68 22.43
C ILE A 658 10.97 -21.52 22.56
N SER A 659 12.13 -20.90 22.45
CA SER A 659 13.43 -21.56 22.70
C SER A 659 13.49 -22.15 24.11
N GLU A 660 13.12 -21.37 25.14
CA GLU A 660 13.07 -21.84 26.52
C GLU A 660 11.96 -22.90 26.74
N PHE A 661 10.82 -22.79 26.06
CA PHE A 661 9.79 -23.83 26.10
C PHE A 661 10.29 -25.17 25.57
N LEU A 662 11.05 -25.18 24.47
CA LEU A 662 11.66 -26.40 23.92
C LEU A 662 12.71 -26.97 24.87
N LYS A 663 13.59 -26.10 25.37
CA LYS A 663 14.70 -26.48 26.27
C LYS A 663 14.23 -27.14 27.56
N TYR A 664 13.13 -26.66 28.15
CA TYR A 664 12.55 -27.23 29.37
C TYR A 664 11.39 -28.21 29.10
N GLY A 665 11.08 -28.51 27.85
CA GLY A 665 10.01 -29.44 27.50
C GLY A 665 8.61 -28.97 27.91
N ILE A 666 8.36 -27.66 27.90
CA ILE A 666 6.99 -27.10 28.01
C ILE A 666 6.22 -27.39 26.72
N ILE A 667 6.92 -27.42 25.59
CA ILE A 667 6.38 -27.85 24.30
C ILE A 667 7.26 -28.94 23.69
N ASP A 668 6.65 -29.78 22.85
CA ASP A 668 7.37 -30.77 22.04
C ASP A 668 7.87 -30.19 20.69
N SER A 669 8.55 -31.03 19.90
CA SER A 669 9.04 -30.68 18.56
C SER A 669 7.94 -30.36 17.55
N THR A 670 6.70 -30.77 17.82
CA THR A 670 5.54 -30.37 17.01
C THR A 670 4.99 -29.01 17.43
N GLY A 671 5.52 -28.40 18.49
CA GLY A 671 5.04 -27.15 19.09
C GLY A 671 3.81 -27.32 19.96
N ARG A 672 3.44 -28.55 20.33
CA ARG A 672 2.31 -28.82 21.21
C ARG A 672 2.71 -28.59 22.66
N PHE A 673 1.89 -27.86 23.41
CA PHE A 673 2.01 -27.77 24.87
C PHE A 673 1.85 -29.14 25.52
N LEU A 674 2.82 -29.50 26.36
CA LEU A 674 2.78 -30.72 27.16
C LEU A 674 2.00 -30.48 28.46
N PRO A 675 1.29 -31.50 28.98
CA PRO A 675 0.69 -31.44 30.30
C PRO A 675 1.73 -31.13 31.37
N LYS A 676 1.34 -30.39 32.41
CA LYS A 676 2.25 -29.92 33.46
C LYS A 676 3.01 -31.06 34.14
N GLU A 677 2.40 -32.25 34.21
CA GLU A 677 2.96 -33.45 34.80
C GLU A 677 4.11 -34.06 33.98
N GLU A 678 4.14 -33.77 32.67
CA GLU A 678 5.16 -34.28 31.74
C GLU A 678 6.38 -33.35 31.64
N VAL A 679 6.24 -32.08 32.06
CA VAL A 679 7.32 -31.09 32.05
C VAL A 679 8.29 -31.35 33.22
N LYS A 680 9.54 -31.72 32.90
CA LYS A 680 10.57 -32.06 33.89
C LYS A 680 11.63 -30.95 33.99
N ASN A 681 12.25 -30.81 35.16
CA ASN A 681 13.39 -29.91 35.42
C ASN A 681 13.10 -28.40 35.26
N LEU A 682 11.84 -27.99 35.37
CA LEU A 682 11.45 -26.59 35.32
C LEU A 682 11.50 -25.97 36.75
N PRO A 683 12.04 -24.75 36.94
CA PRO A 683 11.99 -24.07 38.24
C PRO A 683 10.55 -23.94 38.75
N ILE A 684 10.33 -24.12 40.07
CA ILE A 684 8.98 -24.21 40.66
C ILE A 684 8.13 -22.97 40.35
N ASP A 685 8.72 -21.78 40.42
CA ASP A 685 8.07 -20.51 40.13
C ASP A 685 7.70 -20.34 38.64
N ILE A 686 8.41 -21.02 37.74
CA ILE A 686 8.12 -21.08 36.30
C ILE A 686 7.06 -22.15 36.01
N ALA A 687 7.10 -23.31 36.67
CA ALA A 687 6.12 -24.38 36.50
C ALA A 687 4.69 -23.97 36.91
N GLN A 688 4.55 -23.03 37.83
CA GLN A 688 3.25 -22.46 38.22
C GLN A 688 2.64 -21.54 37.15
N LYS A 689 3.42 -21.12 36.15
CA LYS A 689 2.96 -20.24 35.05
C LYS A 689 2.31 -20.98 33.89
N ILE A 690 2.46 -22.30 33.80
CA ILE A 690 1.72 -23.13 32.85
C ILE A 690 0.24 -23.11 33.24
N THR A 691 -0.63 -22.71 32.32
CA THR A 691 -2.03 -22.40 32.60
C THR A 691 -2.91 -22.58 31.34
N VAL A 692 -4.16 -22.14 31.43
CA VAL A 692 -5.12 -22.11 30.33
C VAL A 692 -5.58 -20.67 30.14
N TYR A 693 -5.65 -20.22 28.89
CA TYR A 693 -6.21 -18.92 28.51
C TYR A 693 -7.29 -19.15 27.45
N LYS A 694 -8.54 -18.72 27.68
CA LYS A 694 -9.67 -18.91 26.74
C LYS A 694 -9.80 -20.36 26.21
N ASP A 695 -9.77 -21.33 27.12
CA ASP A 695 -9.92 -22.75 26.83
C ASP A 695 -8.79 -23.39 25.99
N GLU A 696 -7.66 -22.69 25.79
CA GLU A 696 -6.45 -23.26 25.18
C GLU A 696 -5.25 -23.27 26.16
N PRO A 697 -4.33 -24.25 26.02
CA PRO A 697 -3.07 -24.26 26.77
C PRO A 697 -2.27 -22.97 26.55
N ALA A 698 -1.74 -22.41 27.64
CA ALA A 698 -1.00 -21.17 27.62
C ALA A 698 0.06 -21.11 28.72
N PHE A 699 0.91 -20.10 28.65
CA PHE A 699 1.91 -19.79 29.65
C PHE A 699 1.80 -18.32 30.07
N LEU A 700 1.69 -18.05 31.37
CA LEU A 700 1.61 -16.70 31.93
C LEU A 700 3.02 -16.11 32.12
N ILE A 701 3.40 -15.14 31.29
CA ILE A 701 4.68 -14.43 31.48
C ILE A 701 4.57 -13.49 32.68
N GLU A 702 3.73 -12.46 32.60
CA GLU A 702 3.51 -11.51 33.69
C GLU A 702 2.20 -10.73 33.51
N ASN A 703 1.55 -10.28 34.60
CA ASN A 703 0.48 -9.27 34.57
C ASN A 703 -0.63 -9.51 33.53
N GLY A 704 -1.01 -10.78 33.30
CA GLY A 704 -2.04 -11.14 32.32
C GLY A 704 -1.56 -11.16 30.85
N ILE A 705 -0.25 -11.14 30.61
CA ILE A 705 0.39 -11.40 29.32
C ILE A 705 0.65 -12.89 29.19
N TYR A 706 0.03 -13.52 28.20
CA TYR A 706 0.12 -14.97 27.96
C TYR A 706 0.81 -15.27 26.62
N VAL A 707 1.40 -16.45 26.53
CA VAL A 707 1.74 -17.10 25.25
C VAL A 707 0.85 -18.31 25.08
N THR A 708 0.10 -18.35 23.99
CA THR A 708 -0.92 -19.39 23.72
C THR A 708 -0.42 -20.45 22.74
N GLN A 709 -1.14 -21.57 22.65
CA GLN A 709 -0.87 -22.59 21.63
C GLN A 709 -0.97 -22.02 20.21
N LYS A 710 -1.92 -21.11 19.95
CA LYS A 710 -2.06 -20.42 18.67
C LYS A 710 -0.85 -19.56 18.32
N ASP A 711 -0.26 -18.86 19.31
CA ASP A 711 0.92 -18.02 19.10
C ASP A 711 2.12 -18.85 18.62
N ILE A 712 2.32 -20.02 19.23
CA ILE A 712 3.36 -20.97 18.82
C ILE A 712 3.15 -21.42 17.37
N ARG A 713 1.90 -21.73 16.99
CA ARG A 713 1.57 -22.12 15.61
C ARG A 713 1.89 -21.01 14.62
N GLN A 714 1.66 -19.75 14.97
CA GLN A 714 2.02 -18.62 14.10
C GLN A 714 3.54 -18.52 13.88
N ILE A 715 4.34 -18.73 14.92
CA ILE A 715 5.80 -18.74 14.79
C ILE A 715 6.28 -19.93 13.95
N GLN A 716 5.66 -21.11 14.08
CA GLN A 716 5.99 -22.26 13.23
C GLN A 716 5.76 -22.00 11.74
N LEU A 717 4.66 -21.33 11.38
CA LEU A 717 4.40 -20.95 9.99
C LEU A 717 5.49 -20.01 9.46
N ALA A 718 5.83 -18.97 10.22
CA ALA A 718 6.82 -17.98 9.82
C ALA A 718 8.23 -18.57 9.70
N LYS A 719 8.67 -19.31 10.72
CA LYS A 719 9.96 -20.02 10.76
C LYS A 719 10.04 -21.07 9.64
N GLY A 720 8.97 -21.84 9.43
CA GLY A 720 8.90 -22.87 8.40
C GLY A 720 9.13 -22.32 6.99
N ALA A 721 8.60 -21.13 6.70
CA ALA A 721 8.80 -20.47 5.41
C ALA A 721 10.27 -20.08 5.18
N ILE A 722 10.92 -19.50 6.21
CA ILE A 722 12.31 -19.05 6.12
C ILE A 722 13.26 -20.23 5.94
N ILE A 723 13.16 -21.25 6.79
CA ILE A 723 14.07 -22.41 6.71
C ILE A 723 13.87 -23.21 5.41
N ALA A 724 12.64 -23.29 4.91
CA ALA A 724 12.36 -23.92 3.62
C ALA A 724 13.03 -23.18 2.45
N GLY A 725 12.98 -21.84 2.47
CA GLY A 725 13.69 -21.02 1.50
C GLY A 725 15.20 -21.25 1.54
N ILE A 726 15.79 -21.26 2.75
CA ILE A 726 17.23 -21.51 2.94
C ILE A 726 17.60 -22.90 2.39
N ASN A 727 16.85 -23.94 2.75
CA ASN A 727 17.11 -25.30 2.30
C ASN A 727 17.00 -25.45 0.77
N ILE A 728 16.04 -24.77 0.14
CA ILE A 728 15.91 -24.76 -1.33
C ILE A 728 17.09 -24.08 -1.98
N MET A 729 17.54 -22.92 -1.48
CA MET A 729 18.71 -22.25 -2.04
C MET A 729 19.98 -23.10 -1.90
N ILE A 730 20.17 -23.78 -0.77
CA ILE A 730 21.27 -24.73 -0.55
C ILE A 730 21.24 -25.84 -1.61
N LYS A 731 20.06 -26.45 -1.84
CA LYS A 731 19.86 -27.48 -2.86
C LYS A 731 20.12 -26.98 -4.28
N GLU A 732 19.59 -25.80 -4.63
CA GLU A 732 19.78 -25.17 -5.94
C GLU A 732 21.24 -24.81 -6.22
N MET A 733 22.01 -24.47 -5.18
CA MET A 733 23.45 -24.27 -5.30
C MET A 733 24.26 -25.56 -5.27
N GLY A 734 23.66 -26.69 -4.90
CA GLY A 734 24.33 -27.99 -4.81
C GLY A 734 25.43 -28.02 -3.75
N ILE A 735 25.25 -27.29 -2.64
CA ILE A 735 26.23 -27.19 -1.55
C ILE A 735 25.75 -27.90 -0.28
N ASP A 736 26.67 -28.17 0.64
CA ASP A 736 26.32 -28.58 2.00
C ASP A 736 26.14 -27.35 2.89
N VAL A 737 25.27 -27.42 3.90
CA VAL A 737 25.06 -26.33 4.86
C VAL A 737 26.35 -25.96 5.60
N ASN A 738 27.26 -26.91 5.79
CA ASN A 738 28.57 -26.68 6.43
C ASN A 738 29.53 -25.85 5.57
N ASP A 739 29.27 -25.73 4.26
CA ASP A 739 30.05 -24.89 3.35
C ASP A 739 29.82 -23.40 3.60
N ILE A 740 28.66 -23.04 4.17
CA ILE A 740 28.35 -21.67 4.59
C ILE A 740 29.24 -21.32 5.79
N LYS A 741 30.07 -20.29 5.62
CA LYS A 741 31.05 -19.85 6.63
C LYS A 741 30.59 -18.65 7.45
N LYS A 742 29.68 -17.83 6.90
CA LYS A 742 29.14 -16.65 7.59
C LYS A 742 27.66 -16.50 7.30
N VAL A 743 26.92 -16.09 8.33
CA VAL A 743 25.51 -15.74 8.22
C VAL A 743 25.34 -14.29 8.64
N PHE A 744 24.86 -13.44 7.73
CA PHE A 744 24.50 -12.06 8.01
C PHE A 744 23.01 -12.00 8.32
N LEU A 745 22.68 -11.69 9.57
CA LEU A 745 21.30 -11.51 10.01
C LEU A 745 20.96 -10.02 9.97
N ALA A 746 20.04 -9.68 9.10
CA ALA A 746 19.62 -8.32 8.77
C ALA A 746 18.19 -8.04 9.21
N GLY A 747 17.81 -6.77 9.10
CA GLY A 747 16.47 -6.28 9.37
C GLY A 747 16.35 -5.62 10.73
N GLY A 748 15.38 -4.70 10.84
CA GLY A 748 15.07 -4.03 12.12
C GLY A 748 14.73 -5.01 13.24
N PHE A 749 14.26 -6.21 12.90
CA PHE A 749 14.02 -7.29 13.83
C PHE A 749 15.24 -8.20 14.04
N GLY A 750 15.90 -8.64 12.96
CA GLY A 750 17.01 -9.59 12.99
C GLY A 750 18.17 -9.18 13.91
N ASN A 751 18.36 -7.87 14.11
CA ASN A 751 19.39 -7.33 15.01
C ASN A 751 19.16 -7.62 16.50
N TYR A 752 17.95 -7.97 16.91
CA TYR A 752 17.60 -8.24 18.32
C TYR A 752 17.36 -9.72 18.60
N ILE A 753 17.35 -10.56 17.56
CA ILE A 753 17.19 -12.00 17.71
C ILE A 753 18.42 -12.54 18.44
N PHE A 754 18.23 -13.26 19.55
CA PHE A 754 19.33 -13.98 20.16
C PHE A 754 19.70 -15.19 19.28
N PRO A 755 20.92 -15.25 18.68
CA PRO A 755 21.23 -16.28 17.69
C PRO A 755 21.07 -17.74 18.18
N PRO A 756 21.44 -18.09 19.44
CA PRO A 756 21.17 -19.43 19.96
C PRO A 756 19.69 -19.80 20.00
N SER A 757 18.81 -18.83 20.29
CA SER A 757 17.36 -19.07 20.26
C SER A 757 16.86 -19.29 18.84
N ALA A 758 17.35 -18.53 17.85
CA ALA A 758 17.02 -18.75 16.44
C ALA A 758 17.41 -20.16 15.97
N ILE A 759 18.58 -20.63 16.38
CA ILE A 759 19.05 -22.01 16.10
C ILE A 759 18.17 -23.04 16.82
N THR A 760 17.85 -22.81 18.10
CA THR A 760 17.06 -23.74 18.92
C THR A 760 15.66 -23.93 18.38
N ILE A 761 15.01 -22.86 17.90
CA ILE A 761 13.70 -22.95 17.27
C ILE A 761 13.79 -23.42 15.81
N GLY A 762 14.99 -23.68 15.27
CA GLY A 762 15.25 -24.11 13.90
C GLY A 762 15.00 -23.05 12.82
N LEU A 763 14.93 -21.77 13.18
CA LEU A 763 14.79 -20.66 12.22
C LEU A 763 15.97 -20.61 11.26
N LEU A 764 17.15 -20.97 11.75
CA LEU A 764 18.35 -21.20 10.98
C LEU A 764 18.83 -22.65 11.21
N PRO A 765 19.52 -23.26 10.24
CA PRO A 765 20.10 -24.59 10.41
C PRO A 765 21.10 -24.62 11.57
N LYS A 766 21.09 -25.72 12.35
CA LYS A 766 21.94 -25.90 13.53
C LYS A 766 23.43 -25.83 13.21
N GLU A 767 23.82 -26.25 12.01
CA GLU A 767 25.19 -26.23 11.49
C GLU A 767 25.76 -24.81 11.29
N LEU A 768 24.90 -23.79 11.40
CA LEU A 768 25.27 -22.37 11.32
C LEU A 768 25.49 -21.72 12.69
N GLU A 769 25.35 -22.48 13.77
CA GLU A 769 25.68 -22.00 15.12
C GLU A 769 27.11 -21.46 15.18
N GLY A 770 27.29 -20.29 15.82
CA GLY A 770 28.58 -19.61 15.91
C GLY A 770 29.03 -18.87 14.64
N LYS A 771 28.28 -18.93 13.53
CA LYS A 771 28.62 -18.23 12.26
C LYS A 771 27.80 -16.96 12.01
N ILE A 772 26.90 -16.61 12.93
CA ILE A 772 25.90 -15.55 12.78
C ILE A 772 26.48 -14.19 13.19
N ILE A 773 26.32 -13.20 12.32
CA ILE A 773 26.73 -11.81 12.49
C ILE A 773 25.50 -10.94 12.25
N GLN A 774 25.09 -10.18 13.25
CA GLN A 774 23.99 -9.23 13.14
C GLN A 774 24.50 -7.92 12.53
N ILE A 775 23.81 -7.41 11.51
CA ILE A 775 24.25 -6.23 10.74
C ILE A 775 23.24 -5.08 10.76
N GLY A 776 22.26 -5.11 11.67
CA GLY A 776 21.29 -4.02 11.84
C GLY A 776 20.40 -3.79 10.62
N ASN A 777 20.04 -2.51 10.41
CA ASN A 777 19.34 -2.08 9.19
C ASN A 777 20.32 -2.01 7.99
N SER A 778 20.59 -3.16 7.40
CA SER A 778 21.48 -3.28 6.24
C SER A 778 20.96 -2.58 4.98
N ALA A 779 19.64 -2.49 4.81
CA ALA A 779 19.03 -1.73 3.71
C ALA A 779 19.38 -0.23 3.83
N GLY A 780 19.19 0.35 5.03
CA GLY A 780 19.60 1.71 5.33
C GLY A 780 21.10 1.97 5.14
N ILE A 781 21.95 1.05 5.62
CA ILE A 781 23.41 1.13 5.42
C ILE A 781 23.75 1.13 3.92
N GLY A 782 23.18 0.22 3.12
CA GLY A 782 23.41 0.18 1.68
C GLY A 782 22.90 1.40 0.93
N ALA A 783 21.78 1.99 1.36
CA ALA A 783 21.29 3.27 0.84
C ALA A 783 22.27 4.42 1.11
N ILE A 784 22.86 4.47 2.32
CA ILE A 784 23.92 5.42 2.67
C ILE A 784 25.15 5.22 1.79
N MET A 785 25.61 3.98 1.61
CA MET A 785 26.75 3.66 0.74
C MET A 785 26.53 4.18 -0.69
N ALA A 786 25.35 3.94 -1.25
CA ALA A 786 24.98 4.41 -2.58
C ALA A 786 24.82 5.94 -2.65
N LEU A 787 24.31 6.58 -1.59
CA LEU A 787 24.24 8.05 -1.48
C LEU A 787 25.63 8.69 -1.49
N LEU A 788 26.57 8.15 -0.72
CA LEU A 788 27.90 8.73 -0.56
C LEU A 788 28.87 8.40 -1.71
N SER A 789 28.56 7.40 -2.55
CA SER A 789 29.46 6.95 -3.60
C SER A 789 28.76 6.51 -4.88
N ASP A 790 29.06 7.16 -6.01
CA ASP A 790 28.59 6.75 -7.35
C ASP A 790 29.09 5.35 -7.72
N LYS A 791 30.27 4.95 -7.21
CA LYS A 791 30.82 3.61 -7.42
C LYS A 791 29.96 2.53 -6.76
N GLU A 792 29.40 2.80 -5.58
CA GLU A 792 28.52 1.84 -4.90
C GLU A 792 27.15 1.76 -5.58
N LEU A 793 26.64 2.87 -6.13
CA LEU A 793 25.44 2.87 -6.96
C LEU A 793 25.64 2.09 -8.28
N GLU A 794 26.80 2.21 -8.91
CA GLU A 794 27.18 1.39 -10.07
C GLU A 794 27.32 -0.09 -9.71
N ARG A 795 27.94 -0.38 -8.57
CA ARG A 795 28.05 -1.75 -8.04
C ARG A 795 26.67 -2.36 -7.79
N ALA A 796 25.71 -1.60 -7.23
CA ALA A 796 24.32 -2.05 -7.07
C ALA A 796 23.72 -2.50 -8.41
N THR A 797 23.95 -1.71 -9.47
CA THR A 797 23.50 -2.00 -10.84
C THR A 797 24.15 -3.27 -11.42
N GLN A 798 25.43 -3.52 -11.09
CA GLN A 798 26.13 -4.75 -11.49
C GLN A 798 25.64 -5.97 -10.71
N LEU A 799 25.37 -5.81 -9.42
CA LEU A 799 24.87 -6.88 -8.55
C LEU A 799 23.54 -7.41 -9.02
N GLN A 800 22.61 -6.54 -9.43
CA GLN A 800 21.34 -6.94 -10.01
C GLN A 800 21.50 -8.00 -11.12
N LYS A 801 22.48 -7.83 -12.01
CA LYS A 801 22.73 -8.74 -13.13
C LYS A 801 23.36 -10.07 -12.71
N LYS A 802 24.01 -10.10 -11.55
CA LYS A 802 24.71 -11.27 -11.01
C LYS A 802 23.79 -12.15 -10.16
N ILE A 803 22.74 -11.58 -9.58
CA ILE A 803 21.82 -12.29 -8.70
C ILE A 803 20.86 -13.16 -9.53
N LYS A 804 20.86 -14.46 -9.28
CA LYS A 804 19.85 -15.40 -9.80
C LYS A 804 18.69 -15.46 -8.81
N TYR A 805 17.50 -15.02 -9.22
CA TYR A 805 16.29 -15.15 -8.42
C TYR A 805 15.73 -16.58 -8.45
N ILE A 806 15.32 -17.09 -7.29
CA ILE A 806 14.63 -18.38 -7.13
C ILE A 806 13.21 -18.11 -6.64
N GLU A 807 12.22 -18.52 -7.44
CA GLU A 807 10.79 -18.39 -7.12
C GLU A 807 10.32 -19.58 -6.29
N LEU A 808 10.18 -19.40 -4.97
CA LEU A 808 9.81 -20.49 -4.04
C LEU A 808 8.39 -21.00 -4.29
N SER A 809 7.45 -20.12 -4.67
CA SER A 809 6.04 -20.46 -4.80
C SER A 809 5.77 -21.53 -5.87
N THR A 810 6.61 -21.60 -6.89
CA THR A 810 6.52 -22.58 -7.99
C THR A 810 7.53 -23.72 -7.85
N HIS A 811 8.39 -23.68 -6.83
CA HIS A 811 9.40 -24.70 -6.63
C HIS A 811 8.76 -26.00 -6.09
N LYS A 812 8.97 -27.11 -6.81
CA LYS A 812 8.36 -28.42 -6.52
C LYS A 812 8.58 -28.91 -5.09
N ASP A 813 9.72 -28.57 -4.48
CA ASP A 813 10.09 -29.03 -3.14
C ASP A 813 9.63 -28.09 -2.02
N PHE A 814 9.07 -26.91 -2.34
CA PHE A 814 8.73 -25.90 -1.32
C PHE A 814 7.73 -26.39 -0.30
N GLN A 815 6.62 -27.00 -0.72
CA GLN A 815 5.60 -27.51 0.21
C GLN A 815 6.18 -28.57 1.16
N HIS A 816 7.06 -29.43 0.66
CA HIS A 816 7.70 -30.46 1.48
C HIS A 816 8.68 -29.88 2.50
N GLU A 817 9.55 -28.96 2.07
CA GLU A 817 10.49 -28.29 2.96
C GLU A 817 9.77 -27.38 3.97
N TYR A 818 8.68 -26.75 3.57
CA TYR A 818 7.84 -25.93 4.44
C TYR A 818 7.19 -26.74 5.56
N ILE A 819 6.56 -27.87 5.24
CA ILE A 819 5.95 -28.75 6.24
C ILE A 819 7.00 -29.29 7.21
N LYS A 820 8.18 -29.69 6.72
CA LYS A 820 9.30 -30.10 7.58
C LYS A 820 9.78 -28.96 8.47
N GLY A 821 9.88 -27.76 7.91
CA GLY A 821 10.34 -26.56 8.62
C GLY A 821 9.42 -26.12 9.76
N MET A 822 8.16 -26.57 9.79
CA MET A 822 7.23 -26.26 10.90
C MET A 822 7.59 -26.99 12.20
N TYR A 823 8.27 -28.15 12.14
CA TYR A 823 8.75 -28.83 13.34
C TYR A 823 9.92 -28.05 13.92
N PHE A 824 10.00 -27.95 15.25
CA PHE A 824 11.08 -27.26 15.95
C PHE A 824 12.41 -28.00 15.87
#